data_AF-A0A091VTY1-F1
#
_entry.id   AF-A0A091VTY1-F1
#
_cell.length_a   1.000
_cell.length_b   1.000
_cell.length_c   1.000
_cell.angle_alpha   90.00
_cell.angle_beta   90.00
_cell.angle_gamma   90.00
#
_symmetry.space_group_name_H-M   'P 1'
#
loop_
_entity.id
_entity.type
_entity.pdbx_description
1 polymer ?
#
loop_
_entity_poly.entity_id
_entity_poly.type
_entity_poly.pdbx_seq_one_letter_code
_entity_poly.pdbx_strand_id
1 'polypeptide(L)'
;YLVDSRWFKQWKKYVGFDSWDKYQMGDQNVYPGPIDNSGLLKDGDSQSLKEHLIDELDYILLPTEGWNRLVSWYTLMEGQEPIARKVVEQGMFVKHCKVEVYLTELKLCENGNMNNVVTRRFSKADTIDTIEKEIRKIFNIPGEKETRLWNKYMSNTFEPLNKPDSTIQDAGLYQGQVLVIEQKNEDGTWPRGPSTPKSPGASNFSTLPKISPSLSNNYNNMNNRNVKNSNYCLPSYTAYKNYDYSEPGRHNEQPGLCGLSNLGNTCFMNSAIQCLSNTPPLTEYFLNDKYQEELNFDNPLGMRGEIAKSYAELIKQMWSGKYSYVTPRAFKTQVGRFAPQFSGYQQQDCQELLAFLLDGLHEDLNRIRKKPYIQLKDADGRPDKVVAEEAWENHLKRNDSIIVDIFHGLFKSTLVCPECAKISVTFDPFCYLTLPLPMKKERTLEVYLVRMDPLAKPMQYKVVVPKIGNILDLCTALSSLSGVAADKMIVTDIYNHRFHRIFGMDENLSSIMERDDIYVFEIAINRTEDTEQVIIPVCLREKCRHTSYSHSGSSLFGQPFLIAVPRNNTEDKLYNLLLLRMCRYVKTCTESEDTEGSLHCCKDHGINGNGPNGIHEEGSPSEMETDEQDDESSQDQELPSENENSQSEDSVGGDNDSENGLCTEDTCKGQPLTGHKKRLFTFQFNNLGNTDINYIKDDTRHIRFDDRQPRLDERSFLALDWDPELKKRYFDDSAAEDFEKHESVEYKPPKKPFVKLKDCIELFTTKEKLGAEDPWYCPNCKEHQQATKKLDLWSLPPVLVVHLKRFSYSRYMRDKLDTLVEFPTNDLDMSEFLINPNAGPCRYNLIAVSNHYGGMGGGHYTAFAKNKDDGKWYYFDDSSVSTACEDQIVASTFPYVLFYQRQDTISGTGFFPLDRETKQGASAATGIPLESDEDSNENDNDIENENCMHTN
;
A
#
# COMPACT_ATOMS: atom_id res chain seq x y z
N TYR A 1 23.04 -12.24 15.35
CA TYR A 1 23.75 -12.32 14.05
C TYR A 1 22.74 -12.57 12.98
N LEU A 2 22.97 -12.04 11.77
CA LEU A 2 22.21 -12.41 10.58
C LEU A 2 22.94 -13.54 9.85
N VAL A 3 22.17 -14.43 9.24
CA VAL A 3 22.63 -15.50 8.35
C VAL A 3 21.75 -15.49 7.11
N ASP A 4 22.30 -15.68 5.92
CA ASP A 4 21.48 -15.84 4.70
C ASP A 4 20.47 -16.99 4.86
N SER A 5 19.21 -16.73 4.52
CA SER A 5 18.13 -17.69 4.75
C SER A 5 18.25 -18.92 3.86
N ARG A 6 18.86 -18.82 2.67
CA ARG A 6 19.07 -19.93 1.73
C ARG A 6 20.08 -20.90 2.30
N TRP A 7 21.21 -20.39 2.80
CA TRP A 7 22.20 -21.19 3.50
C TRP A 7 21.58 -21.86 4.74
N PHE A 8 20.83 -21.10 5.56
CA PHE A 8 20.23 -21.64 6.78
C PHE A 8 19.13 -22.68 6.52
N LYS A 9 18.32 -22.51 5.46
CA LYS A 9 17.31 -23.50 5.03
C LYS A 9 17.97 -24.77 4.47
N GLN A 10 19.05 -24.65 3.69
CA GLN A 10 19.86 -25.79 3.26
C GLN A 10 20.47 -26.54 4.47
N TRP A 11 21.03 -25.81 5.44
CA TRP A 11 21.55 -26.39 6.68
C TRP A 11 20.48 -27.15 7.48
N LYS A 12 19.30 -26.52 7.72
CA LYS A 12 18.16 -27.15 8.40
C LYS A 12 17.76 -28.50 7.78
N LYS A 13 17.73 -28.55 6.44
CA LYS A 13 17.35 -29.75 5.69
C LYS A 13 18.42 -30.83 5.74
N TYR A 14 19.69 -30.47 5.62
CA TYR A 14 20.82 -31.38 5.78
C TYR A 14 20.85 -32.05 7.16
N VAL A 15 20.60 -31.29 8.24
CA VAL A 15 20.54 -31.84 9.61
C VAL A 15 19.20 -32.50 9.97
N GLY A 16 18.22 -32.52 9.05
CA GLY A 16 16.93 -33.18 9.23
C GLY A 16 16.00 -32.55 10.29
N PHE A 17 16.11 -31.23 10.54
CA PHE A 17 15.39 -30.57 11.63
C PHE A 17 13.88 -30.41 11.36
N ASP A 18 13.48 -30.15 10.11
CA ASP A 18 12.08 -29.95 9.71
C ASP A 18 11.63 -31.03 8.71
N SER A 19 10.88 -32.04 9.19
CA SER A 19 10.27 -33.08 8.35
C SER A 19 8.92 -32.68 7.73
N TRP A 20 8.43 -31.47 8.03
CA TRP A 20 7.15 -30.93 7.56
C TRP A 20 7.27 -29.68 6.67
N ASP A 21 8.49 -29.29 6.26
CA ASP A 21 8.68 -28.12 5.37
C ASP A 21 8.09 -28.40 3.96
N LYS A 22 7.01 -27.68 3.64
CA LYS A 22 6.29 -27.78 2.36
C LYS A 22 7.04 -27.19 1.17
N TYR A 23 8.04 -26.32 1.37
CA TYR A 23 8.59 -25.51 0.28
C TYR A 23 9.66 -26.22 -0.57
N GLN A 24 10.03 -27.46 -0.23
CA GLN A 24 10.97 -28.34 -0.95
C GLN A 24 12.38 -27.78 -1.26
N MET A 25 12.71 -26.53 -0.92
CA MET A 25 14.02 -25.95 -1.26
C MET A 25 15.19 -26.64 -0.54
N GLY A 26 16.36 -26.61 -1.18
CA GLY A 26 17.54 -27.38 -0.78
C GLY A 26 17.45 -28.89 -1.04
N ASP A 27 18.51 -29.64 -0.75
CA ASP A 27 18.53 -31.11 -0.79
C ASP A 27 19.12 -31.68 0.52
N GLN A 28 18.49 -32.71 1.07
CA GLN A 28 18.95 -33.38 2.29
C GLN A 28 20.33 -34.05 2.10
N ASN A 29 20.68 -34.42 0.87
CA ASN A 29 21.98 -35.04 0.54
C ASN A 29 23.11 -34.02 0.29
N VAL A 30 22.80 -32.72 0.24
CA VAL A 30 23.77 -31.67 -0.06
C VAL A 30 24.32 -31.07 1.25
N TYR A 31 25.64 -31.15 1.42
CA TYR A 31 26.32 -30.48 2.52
C TYR A 31 26.24 -28.95 2.33
N PRO A 32 25.83 -28.16 3.34
CA PRO A 32 25.60 -26.71 3.18
C PRO A 32 26.86 -25.87 2.93
N GLY A 33 28.06 -26.43 3.16
CA GLY A 33 29.32 -25.69 3.02
C GLY A 33 29.52 -24.61 4.10
N PRO A 34 30.55 -23.75 3.96
CA PRO A 34 30.73 -22.58 4.81
C PRO A 34 29.54 -21.63 4.75
N ILE A 35 29.29 -20.94 5.86
CA ILE A 35 28.24 -19.92 5.94
C ILE A 35 28.53 -18.84 4.90
N ASP A 36 27.62 -18.69 3.94
CA ASP A 36 27.67 -17.64 2.92
C ASP A 36 26.59 -16.59 3.20
N ASN A 37 27.00 -15.32 3.30
CA ASN A 37 26.11 -14.16 3.42
C ASN A 37 26.13 -13.24 2.18
N SER A 38 26.69 -13.69 1.05
CA SER A 38 26.74 -12.95 -0.22
C SER A 38 25.37 -12.46 -0.70
N GLY A 39 24.31 -13.22 -0.42
CA GLY A 39 22.93 -12.82 -0.68
C GLY A 39 22.53 -11.53 0.04
N LEU A 40 23.11 -11.26 1.22
CA LEU A 40 22.79 -10.12 2.09
C LEU A 40 23.68 -8.89 1.85
N LEU A 41 24.86 -9.04 1.26
CA LEU A 41 25.91 -8.01 1.16
C LEU A 41 25.91 -7.30 -0.21
N LYS A 42 26.18 -5.99 -0.26
CA LYS A 42 26.22 -5.25 -1.53
C LYS A 42 27.40 -5.70 -2.39
N ASP A 43 27.19 -5.76 -3.70
CA ASP A 43 28.22 -6.20 -4.64
C ASP A 43 29.44 -5.26 -4.56
N GLY A 44 30.61 -5.82 -4.22
CA GLY A 44 31.86 -5.06 -4.00
C GLY A 44 32.11 -4.56 -2.56
N ASP A 45 31.16 -4.69 -1.62
CA ASP A 45 31.32 -4.27 -0.22
C ASP A 45 30.90 -5.40 0.73
N SER A 46 31.89 -6.05 1.36
CA SER A 46 31.68 -7.19 2.27
C SER A 46 31.15 -6.81 3.67
N GLN A 47 30.91 -5.52 3.95
CA GLN A 47 30.40 -5.01 5.23
C GLN A 47 29.02 -4.33 5.11
N SER A 48 28.67 -3.74 3.96
CA SER A 48 27.36 -3.14 3.73
C SER A 48 26.28 -4.16 3.38
N LEU A 49 25.18 -4.16 4.13
CA LEU A 49 23.96 -4.88 3.76
C LEU A 49 23.28 -4.24 2.53
N LYS A 50 22.63 -5.07 1.71
CA LYS A 50 21.58 -4.65 0.80
C LYS A 50 20.43 -4.01 1.58
N GLU A 51 19.70 -3.11 0.95
CA GLU A 51 18.54 -2.44 1.55
C GLU A 51 17.27 -3.30 1.42
N HIS A 52 16.28 -3.03 2.27
CA HIS A 52 14.97 -3.70 2.29
C HIS A 52 14.96 -5.23 2.52
N LEU A 53 16.03 -5.83 3.07
CA LEU A 53 16.06 -7.25 3.43
C LEU A 53 14.99 -7.59 4.47
N ILE A 54 14.30 -8.71 4.25
CA ILE A 54 13.16 -9.19 5.04
C ILE A 54 13.59 -10.37 5.92
N ASP A 55 13.16 -10.34 7.19
CA ASP A 55 13.40 -11.42 8.17
C ASP A 55 12.66 -12.71 7.75
N GLU A 56 13.26 -13.87 8.05
CA GLU A 56 12.91 -15.21 7.55
C GLU A 56 12.91 -15.43 6.02
N LEU A 57 12.70 -14.38 5.21
CA LEU A 57 12.75 -14.45 3.75
C LEU A 57 14.18 -14.37 3.22
N ASP A 58 14.92 -13.32 3.56
CA ASP A 58 16.29 -13.07 3.07
C ASP A 58 17.35 -13.49 4.09
N TYR A 59 17.17 -13.14 5.37
CA TYR A 59 18.04 -13.56 6.47
C TYR A 59 17.30 -14.31 7.58
N ILE A 60 18.07 -14.88 8.50
CA ILE A 60 17.62 -15.49 9.76
C ILE A 60 18.39 -14.87 10.91
N LEU A 61 17.68 -14.51 11.99
CA LEU A 61 18.28 -13.99 13.23
C LEU A 61 18.73 -15.12 14.16
N LEU A 62 20.03 -15.19 14.45
CA LEU A 62 20.60 -16.15 15.40
C LEU A 62 21.17 -15.48 16.67
N PRO A 63 20.96 -16.07 17.86
CA PRO A 63 21.65 -15.66 19.09
C PRO A 63 23.14 -16.02 19.01
N THR A 64 23.96 -15.31 19.81
CA THR A 64 25.43 -15.47 19.82
C THR A 64 25.89 -16.91 20.01
N GLU A 65 25.23 -17.70 20.86
CA GLU A 65 25.61 -19.11 21.07
C GLU A 65 25.33 -19.96 19.81
N GLY A 66 24.18 -19.76 19.16
CA GLY A 66 23.83 -20.46 17.92
C GLY A 66 24.79 -20.12 16.78
N TRP A 67 25.11 -18.83 16.61
CA TRP A 67 26.10 -18.36 15.65
C TRP A 67 27.48 -18.99 15.90
N ASN A 68 27.99 -18.92 17.14
CA ASN A 68 29.30 -19.48 17.49
C ASN A 68 29.38 -20.99 17.25
N ARG A 69 28.29 -21.73 17.50
CA ARG A 69 28.21 -23.17 17.20
C ARG A 69 28.25 -23.44 15.70
N LEU A 70 27.46 -22.73 14.89
CA LEU A 70 27.47 -22.90 13.42
C LEU A 70 28.84 -22.56 12.80
N VAL A 71 29.45 -21.43 13.18
CA VAL A 71 30.80 -21.05 12.72
C VAL A 71 31.83 -22.10 13.14
N SER A 72 31.73 -22.67 14.34
CA SER A 72 32.61 -23.75 14.81
C SER A 72 32.41 -25.10 14.10
N TRP A 73 31.31 -25.29 13.35
CA TRP A 73 31.01 -26.54 12.65
C TRP A 73 31.19 -26.44 11.13
N TYR A 74 30.83 -25.30 10.54
CA TYR A 74 30.78 -25.11 9.08
C TYR A 74 31.80 -24.08 8.56
N THR A 75 32.38 -23.25 9.44
CA THR A 75 33.14 -22.01 9.15
C THR A 75 32.33 -20.94 8.42
N LEU A 76 32.90 -19.73 8.33
CA LEU A 76 32.39 -18.61 7.54
C LEU A 76 33.10 -18.61 6.18
N MET A 77 32.44 -18.15 5.11
CA MET A 77 33.07 -18.00 3.80
C MET A 77 34.26 -17.02 3.87
N GLU A 78 35.33 -17.36 3.15
CA GLU A 78 36.57 -16.58 3.14
C GLU A 78 36.33 -15.16 2.61
N GLY A 79 36.85 -14.15 3.32
CA GLY A 79 36.64 -12.74 3.00
C GLY A 79 35.36 -12.10 3.57
N GLN A 80 34.46 -12.87 4.21
CA GLN A 80 33.28 -12.32 4.89
C GLN A 80 33.48 -12.14 6.40
N GLU A 81 32.77 -11.19 7.01
CA GLU A 81 32.78 -10.94 8.45
C GLU A 81 31.43 -11.28 9.12
N PRO A 82 31.42 -11.64 10.43
CA PRO A 82 30.18 -11.92 11.16
C PRO A 82 29.21 -10.73 11.20
N ILE A 83 28.02 -10.89 10.60
CA ILE A 83 26.98 -9.83 10.57
C ILE A 83 26.29 -9.71 11.95
N ALA A 84 26.99 -9.09 12.89
CA ALA A 84 26.48 -8.75 14.21
C ALA A 84 25.48 -7.58 14.13
N ARG A 85 24.38 -7.67 14.86
CA ARG A 85 23.37 -6.61 15.03
C ARG A 85 22.90 -6.60 16.48
N LYS A 86 22.65 -5.42 17.02
CA LYS A 86 22.23 -5.23 18.42
C LYS A 86 20.73 -5.46 18.56
N VAL A 87 20.32 -5.95 19.73
CA VAL A 87 18.92 -5.84 20.18
C VAL A 87 18.75 -4.44 20.75
N VAL A 88 17.71 -3.73 20.33
CA VAL A 88 17.28 -2.43 20.86
C VAL A 88 15.86 -2.55 21.42
N GLU A 89 15.52 -1.72 22.40
CA GLU A 89 14.17 -1.64 22.94
C GLU A 89 13.31 -0.75 22.04
N GLN A 90 12.45 -1.35 21.22
CA GLN A 90 11.54 -0.62 20.35
C GLN A 90 10.16 -0.46 21.00
N GLY A 91 9.81 0.79 21.34
CA GLY A 91 8.48 1.20 21.78
C GLY A 91 8.51 2.11 23.02
N MET A 92 7.76 3.21 23.00
CA MET A 92 7.82 4.25 24.04
C MET A 92 7.04 3.91 25.33
N PHE A 93 6.18 2.87 25.29
CA PHE A 93 5.26 2.52 26.38
C PHE A 93 5.31 1.03 26.70
N VAL A 94 5.13 0.16 25.69
CA VAL A 94 5.53 -1.24 25.75
C VAL A 94 6.84 -1.37 24.98
N LYS A 95 7.92 -1.72 25.69
CA LYS A 95 9.26 -1.93 25.13
C LYS A 95 9.39 -3.34 24.59
N HIS A 96 9.54 -3.50 23.28
CA HIS A 96 9.77 -4.79 22.64
C HIS A 96 11.23 -4.89 22.21
N CYS A 97 11.93 -5.93 22.65
CA CYS A 97 13.29 -6.21 22.19
C CYS A 97 13.27 -6.62 20.70
N LYS A 98 13.73 -5.75 19.80
CA LYS A 98 13.88 -6.05 18.36
C LYS A 98 15.33 -5.92 17.94
N VAL A 99 15.79 -6.74 16.99
CA VAL A 99 17.11 -6.57 16.38
C VAL A 99 17.09 -5.36 15.45
N GLU A 100 18.00 -4.41 15.69
CA GLU A 100 18.24 -3.29 14.79
C GLU A 100 19.14 -3.75 13.64
N VAL A 101 18.52 -4.07 12.50
CA VAL A 101 19.22 -4.55 11.30
C VAL A 101 19.85 -3.40 10.49
N TYR A 102 19.16 -2.26 10.46
CA TYR A 102 19.58 -1.03 9.77
C TYR A 102 19.67 0.13 10.78
N LEU A 103 20.77 0.86 10.72
CA LEU A 103 20.95 2.12 11.44
C LEU A 103 20.17 3.24 10.73
N THR A 104 19.66 4.20 11.50
CA THR A 104 18.99 5.39 10.96
C THR A 104 20.03 6.32 10.33
N GLU A 105 19.85 6.61 9.05
CA GLU A 105 20.72 7.52 8.31
C GLU A 105 20.19 8.96 8.39
N LEU A 106 21.03 9.89 8.82
CA LEU A 106 20.71 11.31 9.03
C LEU A 106 21.66 12.19 8.22
N LYS A 107 21.13 13.28 7.67
CA LYS A 107 21.84 14.24 6.81
C LYS A 107 22.21 15.47 7.63
N LEU A 108 23.50 15.68 7.87
CA LEU A 108 24.01 16.68 8.81
C LEU A 108 24.57 17.88 8.05
N CYS A 109 24.19 19.12 8.38
CA CYS A 109 24.83 20.31 7.83
C CYS A 109 24.96 21.46 8.85
N GLU A 110 25.81 22.43 8.53
CA GLU A 110 25.96 23.65 9.31
C GLU A 110 25.02 24.76 8.79
N ASN A 111 24.46 25.58 9.68
CA ASN A 111 23.64 26.73 9.30
C ASN A 111 24.34 27.71 8.35
N GLY A 112 25.65 27.94 8.53
CA GLY A 112 26.45 28.81 7.66
C GLY A 112 26.70 28.25 6.25
N ASN A 113 26.54 26.94 6.05
CA ASN A 113 26.70 26.29 4.76
C ASN A 113 25.72 25.10 4.62
N MET A 114 24.44 25.42 4.44
CA MET A 114 23.35 24.45 4.32
C MET A 114 23.45 23.53 3.08
N ASN A 115 24.39 23.81 2.16
CA ASN A 115 24.67 22.98 0.99
C ASN A 115 25.71 21.88 1.29
N ASN A 116 26.55 22.05 2.32
CA ASN A 116 27.51 21.05 2.76
C ASN A 116 26.82 20.01 3.65
N VAL A 117 26.18 19.03 3.02
CA VAL A 117 25.42 17.96 3.69
C VAL A 117 26.27 16.70 3.82
N VAL A 118 26.58 16.31 5.05
CA VAL A 118 27.34 15.10 5.39
C VAL A 118 26.40 14.04 5.95
N THR A 119 26.29 12.90 5.26
CA THR A 119 25.47 11.77 5.69
C THR A 119 26.16 10.95 6.78
N ARG A 120 25.43 10.57 7.83
CA ARG A 120 25.89 9.67 8.92
C ARG A 120 24.81 8.69 9.36
N ARG A 121 25.23 7.57 9.94
CA ARG A 121 24.35 6.49 10.43
C ARG A 121 24.45 6.37 11.95
N PHE A 122 23.30 6.27 12.61
CA PHE A 122 23.15 6.24 14.06
C PHE A 122 22.16 5.13 14.48
N SER A 123 22.31 4.57 15.67
CA SER A 123 21.32 3.67 16.26
C SER A 123 20.09 4.45 16.70
N LYS A 124 18.90 3.84 16.65
CA LYS A 124 17.67 4.43 17.21
C LYS A 124 17.75 4.72 18.71
N ALA A 125 18.69 4.07 19.41
CA ALA A 125 19.01 4.30 20.81
C ALA A 125 20.09 5.38 21.05
N ASP A 126 20.76 5.90 20.00
CA ASP A 126 21.71 7.00 20.15
C ASP A 126 20.98 8.29 20.54
N THR A 127 21.59 9.11 21.39
CA THR A 127 20.99 10.33 21.93
C THR A 127 21.24 11.56 21.06
N ILE A 128 20.40 12.60 21.18
CA ILE A 128 20.61 13.91 20.52
C ILE A 128 21.99 14.51 20.87
N ASP A 129 22.46 14.35 22.11
CA ASP A 129 23.82 14.70 22.53
C ASP A 129 24.92 13.92 21.77
N THR A 130 24.71 12.63 21.52
CA THR A 130 25.62 11.80 20.72
C THR A 130 25.70 12.31 19.28
N ILE A 131 24.56 12.70 18.70
CA ILE A 131 24.49 13.32 17.37
C ILE A 131 25.21 14.69 17.37
N GLU A 132 24.94 15.56 18.34
CA GLU A 132 25.59 16.89 18.42
C GLU A 132 27.11 16.77 18.49
N LYS A 133 27.63 15.82 19.29
CA LYS A 133 29.07 15.55 19.40
C LYS A 133 29.69 15.10 18.08
N GLU A 134 29.05 14.20 17.34
CA GLU A 134 29.56 13.77 16.02
C GLU A 134 29.45 14.89 14.98
N ILE A 135 28.39 15.72 15.00
CA ILE A 135 28.27 16.91 14.15
C ILE A 135 29.41 17.91 14.45
N ARG A 136 29.64 18.26 15.72
CA ARG A 136 30.72 19.17 16.14
C ARG A 136 32.08 18.68 15.64
N LYS A 137 32.32 17.37 15.72
CA LYS A 137 33.53 16.70 15.19
C LYS A 137 33.63 16.76 13.66
N ILE A 138 32.54 16.60 12.93
CA ILE A 138 32.51 16.67 11.46
C ILE A 138 32.81 18.09 10.96
N PHE A 139 32.22 19.12 11.59
CA PHE A 139 32.38 20.52 11.17
C PHE A 139 33.47 21.27 11.98
N ASN A 140 34.32 20.56 12.72
CA ASN A 140 35.43 21.11 13.54
C ASN A 140 35.01 22.24 14.50
N ILE A 141 33.83 22.14 15.10
CA ILE A 141 33.26 23.16 15.99
C ILE A 141 33.86 23.01 17.41
N PRO A 142 34.53 24.03 17.97
CA PRO A 142 35.10 23.96 19.32
C PRO A 142 34.06 23.65 20.40
N GLY A 143 34.44 22.84 21.38
CA GLY A 143 33.57 22.48 22.52
C GLY A 143 33.16 23.67 23.40
N GLU A 144 33.95 24.75 23.39
CA GLU A 144 33.67 26.00 24.10
C GLU A 144 32.55 26.83 23.47
N LYS A 145 32.17 26.56 22.20
CA LYS A 145 31.05 27.26 21.55
C LYS A 145 29.72 26.66 21.93
N GLU A 146 28.80 27.52 22.37
CA GLU A 146 27.36 27.22 22.42
C GLU A 146 26.85 26.91 21.00
N THR A 147 26.13 25.80 20.86
CA THR A 147 25.41 25.45 19.62
C THR A 147 23.96 25.07 19.92
N ARG A 148 23.14 25.03 18.88
CA ARG A 148 21.79 24.44 18.90
C ARG A 148 21.67 23.46 17.74
N LEU A 149 20.96 22.35 17.97
CA LEU A 149 20.61 21.41 16.92
C LEU A 149 19.15 21.59 16.49
N TRP A 150 18.93 21.73 15.18
CA TRP A 150 17.63 21.93 14.57
C TRP A 150 17.29 20.77 13.63
N ASN A 151 16.10 20.20 13.78
CA ASN A 151 15.51 19.30 12.81
C ASN A 151 14.89 20.12 11.66
N LYS A 152 15.30 19.86 10.41
CA LYS A 152 14.86 20.61 9.22
C LYS A 152 13.96 19.72 8.35
N TYR A 153 12.69 20.12 8.25
CA TYR A 153 11.71 19.50 7.35
C TYR A 153 11.74 20.15 5.96
N MET A 154 10.94 19.64 5.03
CA MET A 154 10.80 20.25 3.70
C MET A 154 10.23 21.67 3.81
N SER A 155 10.75 22.59 2.98
CA SER A 155 10.47 24.05 3.00
C SER A 155 10.76 24.74 4.34
N ASN A 156 12.03 25.14 4.56
CA ASN A 156 12.54 26.14 5.52
C ASN A 156 12.03 26.10 6.99
N THR A 157 11.41 25.01 7.43
CA THR A 157 10.90 24.84 8.79
C THR A 157 11.93 24.13 9.66
N PHE A 158 12.19 24.69 10.84
CA PHE A 158 13.21 24.23 11.79
C PHE A 158 12.59 23.99 13.17
N GLU A 159 12.71 22.78 13.70
CA GLU A 159 12.28 22.39 15.04
C GLU A 159 13.50 22.20 15.97
N PRO A 160 13.55 22.83 17.16
CA PRO A 160 14.73 22.78 18.02
C PRO A 160 14.77 21.49 18.87
N LEU A 161 15.83 20.69 18.72
CA LEU A 161 16.03 19.43 19.44
C LEU A 161 16.58 19.67 20.87
N ASN A 162 15.77 20.35 21.70
CA ASN A 162 16.15 20.86 23.04
C ASN A 162 16.32 19.78 24.14
N LYS A 163 16.40 18.50 23.81
CA LYS A 163 16.48 17.39 24.78
C LYS A 163 17.70 16.51 24.49
N PRO A 164 18.89 16.80 25.06
CA PRO A 164 20.12 16.07 24.76
C PRO A 164 20.02 14.56 25.05
N ASP A 165 19.32 14.18 26.12
CA ASP A 165 19.14 12.79 26.55
C ASP A 165 18.07 12.02 25.75
N SER A 166 17.33 12.69 24.86
CA SER A 166 16.32 12.03 24.01
C SER A 166 17.01 11.12 23.01
N THR A 167 16.53 9.89 22.83
CA THR A 167 17.01 9.03 21.74
C THR A 167 16.49 9.51 20.38
N ILE A 168 17.11 9.05 19.29
CA ILE A 168 16.59 9.20 17.92
C ILE A 168 15.13 8.75 17.82
N GLN A 169 14.77 7.64 18.48
CA GLN A 169 13.40 7.16 18.51
C GLN A 169 12.46 8.08 19.32
N ASP A 170 12.87 8.55 20.51
CA ASP A 170 12.05 9.44 21.35
C ASP A 170 11.86 10.84 20.73
N ALA A 171 12.82 11.27 19.91
CA ALA A 171 12.79 12.52 19.14
C ALA A 171 12.00 12.39 17.81
N GLY A 172 11.51 11.20 17.47
CA GLY A 172 10.76 10.97 16.22
C GLY A 172 11.59 11.10 14.94
N LEU A 173 12.91 10.92 15.02
CA LEU A 173 13.82 11.09 13.88
C LEU A 173 13.81 9.87 12.95
N TYR A 174 13.85 10.11 11.64
CA TYR A 174 13.66 9.09 10.59
C TYR A 174 14.71 9.16 9.46
N GLN A 175 14.70 8.13 8.61
CA GLN A 175 15.67 7.92 7.52
C GLN A 175 15.73 9.11 6.55
N GLY A 176 16.94 9.61 6.29
CA GLY A 176 17.24 10.69 5.36
C GLY A 176 16.94 12.10 5.88
N GLN A 177 16.49 12.25 7.13
CA GLN A 177 16.11 13.54 7.71
C GLN A 177 17.31 14.48 7.92
N VAL A 178 17.09 15.79 7.72
CA VAL A 178 18.16 16.80 7.74
C VAL A 178 18.25 17.45 9.12
N LEU A 179 19.42 17.38 9.75
CA LEU A 179 19.74 18.05 10.99
C LEU A 179 20.74 19.18 10.75
N VAL A 180 20.46 20.36 11.29
CA VAL A 180 21.25 21.58 11.07
C VAL A 180 21.78 22.10 12.40
N ILE A 181 23.10 22.16 12.53
CA ILE A 181 23.74 22.78 13.70
C ILE A 181 23.89 24.30 13.48
N GLU A 182 23.56 25.06 14.52
CA GLU A 182 23.70 26.51 14.58
C GLU A 182 24.74 26.85 15.65
N GLN A 183 25.78 27.60 15.29
CA GLN A 183 26.71 28.21 16.25
C GLN A 183 26.16 29.55 16.75
N LYS A 184 26.43 29.89 18.01
CA LYS A 184 26.23 31.24 18.55
C LYS A 184 27.27 32.21 17.99
N ASN A 185 26.86 33.45 17.72
CA ASN A 185 27.73 34.51 17.21
C ASN A 185 28.60 35.11 18.33
N GLU A 186 29.71 35.78 17.95
CA GLU A 186 30.64 36.44 18.88
C GLU A 186 30.02 37.63 19.62
N ASP A 187 28.97 38.26 19.06
CA ASP A 187 28.15 39.28 19.71
C ASP A 187 27.12 38.71 20.71
N GLY A 188 27.11 37.38 20.91
CA GLY A 188 26.20 36.65 21.77
C GLY A 188 24.82 36.37 21.17
N THR A 189 24.56 36.80 19.93
CA THR A 189 23.30 36.55 19.23
C THR A 189 23.24 35.14 18.62
N TRP A 190 22.03 34.74 18.22
CA TRP A 190 21.77 33.49 17.50
C TRP A 190 21.29 33.82 16.09
N PRO A 191 21.85 33.23 15.02
CA PRO A 191 21.43 33.46 13.64
C PRO A 191 19.92 33.33 13.35
N ARG A 192 19.20 32.42 14.05
CA ARG A 192 17.73 32.26 13.99
C ARG A 192 16.97 32.99 15.10
N GLY A 193 17.65 33.75 15.97
CA GLY A 193 17.05 34.50 17.06
C GLY A 193 16.78 33.71 18.36
N PRO A 194 16.00 34.29 19.29
CA PRO A 194 15.73 33.70 20.61
C PRO A 194 14.68 32.57 20.52
N SER A 195 15.06 31.38 20.98
CA SER A 195 14.19 30.20 21.01
C SER A 195 13.31 30.17 22.27
N THR A 196 12.08 30.71 22.22
CA THR A 196 10.90 30.26 23.01
C THR A 196 9.67 31.15 22.80
N PRO A 197 8.47 30.57 22.67
CA PRO A 197 7.31 31.08 23.37
C PRO A 197 7.32 30.52 24.80
N LYS A 198 7.39 31.39 25.83
CA LYS A 198 7.20 30.98 27.24
C LYS A 198 5.80 31.31 27.71
N SER A 199 4.98 30.29 27.94
CA SER A 199 3.71 30.42 28.66
C SER A 199 3.98 30.81 30.13
N PRO A 200 3.31 31.83 30.70
CA PRO A 200 3.45 32.19 32.10
C PRO A 200 2.50 31.36 32.98
N GLY A 201 3.03 30.47 33.85
CA GLY A 201 2.15 29.68 34.73
C GLY A 201 2.78 28.51 35.49
N ALA A 202 3.80 28.74 36.31
CA ALA A 202 4.22 27.78 37.35
C ALA A 202 4.85 28.51 38.53
N SER A 203 4.23 28.41 39.72
CA SER A 203 4.63 29.16 40.92
C SER A 203 5.38 28.27 41.93
N ASN A 204 6.62 28.63 42.24
CA ASN A 204 7.37 28.00 43.33
C ASN A 204 7.01 28.65 44.68
N PHE A 205 6.56 27.86 45.65
CA PHE A 205 6.89 28.10 47.05
C PHE A 205 8.40 27.80 47.23
N SER A 206 9.22 28.48 48.03
CA SER A 206 9.02 29.56 49.02
C SER A 206 10.23 30.53 48.90
N THR A 207 10.34 31.73 49.51
CA THR A 207 9.92 32.24 50.83
C THR A 207 9.71 33.78 50.80
N LEU A 208 9.00 34.32 51.80
CA LEU A 208 8.90 35.77 52.11
C LEU A 208 10.24 36.32 52.70
N PRO A 209 10.56 37.64 52.61
CA PRO A 209 9.64 38.75 52.94
C PRO A 209 9.66 40.05 52.09
N LYS A 210 8.60 40.85 52.29
CA LYS A 210 8.40 42.33 52.28
C LYS A 210 9.62 43.21 51.86
N ILE A 211 9.51 44.32 51.12
CA ILE A 211 8.63 45.51 51.28
C ILE A 211 8.44 46.23 49.90
N SER A 212 7.40 47.07 49.73
CA SER A 212 7.08 47.89 48.51
C SER A 212 7.22 49.41 48.80
N PRO A 213 7.01 50.39 47.86
CA PRO A 213 6.83 50.34 46.38
C PRO A 213 7.55 51.49 45.57
N SER A 214 7.29 51.57 44.25
CA SER A 214 6.94 52.81 43.47
C SER A 214 7.94 53.52 42.50
N LEU A 215 7.33 54.23 41.52
CA LEU A 215 7.78 55.40 40.68
C LEU A 215 8.63 55.24 39.38
N SER A 216 7.92 54.98 38.26
CA SER A 216 7.72 55.84 37.05
C SER A 216 8.83 56.69 36.35
N ASN A 217 8.66 56.83 35.01
CA ASN A 217 9.06 57.95 34.08
C ASN A 217 10.52 58.03 33.52
N ASN A 218 10.85 58.66 32.36
CA ASN A 218 10.18 58.94 31.05
C ASN A 218 11.20 59.61 30.02
N TYR A 219 10.84 59.77 28.73
CA TYR A 219 11.34 60.71 27.67
C TYR A 219 12.66 60.53 26.84
N ASN A 220 12.49 60.13 25.55
CA ASN A 220 12.75 60.79 24.23
C ASN A 220 14.09 61.48 23.76
N ASN A 221 14.34 61.33 22.41
CA ASN A 221 14.84 62.33 21.41
C ASN A 221 16.37 62.68 21.28
N MET A 222 16.98 63.09 20.12
CA MET A 222 16.58 63.16 18.66
C MET A 222 17.79 63.41 17.68
N ASN A 223 17.59 63.20 16.35
CA ASN A 223 18.23 63.84 15.15
C ASN A 223 19.70 63.55 14.69
N ASN A 224 20.21 63.84 13.45
CA ASN A 224 19.73 63.88 12.02
C ASN A 224 20.77 64.59 11.06
N ARG A 225 21.13 64.07 9.84
CA ARG A 225 21.32 64.81 8.51
C ARG A 225 22.04 64.02 7.36
N ASN A 226 22.02 64.58 6.12
CA ASN A 226 22.31 63.93 4.81
C ASN A 226 23.38 64.63 3.93
N VAL A 227 23.92 63.92 2.90
CA VAL A 227 24.45 64.44 1.60
C VAL A 227 24.13 63.43 0.45
N LYS A 228 24.19 63.79 -0.85
CA LYS A 228 23.96 62.92 -2.05
C LYS A 228 25.18 62.95 -3.01
N ASN A 229 25.48 61.91 -3.82
CA ASN A 229 25.01 61.59 -5.21
C ASN A 229 25.89 60.41 -5.77
N SER A 230 25.69 59.72 -6.91
CA SER A 230 24.57 59.42 -7.84
C SER A 230 25.01 58.47 -9.00
N ASN A 231 24.13 57.55 -9.45
CA ASN A 231 24.21 56.65 -10.65
C ASN A 231 25.31 55.55 -10.60
N TYR A 232 25.08 54.29 -11.03
CA TYR A 232 24.08 53.68 -11.95
C TYR A 232 23.41 52.39 -11.37
N CYS A 233 22.56 51.73 -12.20
CA CYS A 233 22.02 50.35 -12.13
C CYS A 233 20.58 50.10 -11.61
N LEU A 234 20.08 48.90 -11.94
CA LEU A 234 18.67 48.48 -12.05
C LEU A 234 17.94 48.21 -10.71
N PRO A 235 16.59 48.02 -10.71
CA PRO A 235 15.76 48.46 -9.60
C PRO A 235 15.52 47.41 -8.50
N SER A 236 16.18 47.58 -7.36
CA SER A 236 15.61 47.15 -6.08
C SER A 236 14.52 48.14 -5.66
N TYR A 237 13.25 47.77 -5.82
CA TYR A 237 12.13 48.57 -5.30
C TYR A 237 12.16 48.59 -3.77
N THR A 238 12.44 49.74 -3.19
CA THR A 238 12.50 49.92 -1.73
C THR A 238 11.12 50.02 -1.11
N ALA A 239 10.98 49.46 0.09
CA ALA A 239 9.71 49.38 0.80
C ALA A 239 9.11 50.77 1.11
N TYR A 240 7.79 50.87 0.95
CA TYR A 240 7.01 51.99 1.48
C TYR A 240 5.78 51.47 2.23
N LYS A 241 5.73 51.82 3.53
CA LYS A 241 4.54 52.01 4.39
C LYS A 241 3.45 50.93 4.42
N ASN A 242 3.04 50.58 5.64
CA ASN A 242 1.65 50.21 5.89
C ASN A 242 0.72 51.28 5.32
N TYR A 243 -0.18 50.87 4.43
CA TYR A 243 -1.51 51.45 4.35
C TYR A 243 -2.48 50.50 5.05
N ASP A 244 -3.44 51.09 5.76
CA ASP A 244 -4.64 50.37 6.17
C ASP A 244 -5.43 49.89 4.94
N TYR A 245 -6.10 48.74 5.11
CA TYR A 245 -7.19 48.23 4.26
C TYR A 245 -7.10 48.48 2.74
N SER A 246 -6.77 47.40 2.03
CA SER A 246 -7.85 46.70 1.34
C SER A 246 -7.76 45.21 1.66
N GLU A 247 -8.83 44.64 2.22
CA GLU A 247 -8.98 43.20 2.31
C GLU A 247 -8.94 42.60 0.88
N PRO A 248 -8.29 41.45 0.63
CA PRO A 248 -8.95 40.46 -0.20
C PRO A 248 -10.23 40.10 0.56
N GLY A 249 -11.36 40.68 0.11
CA GLY A 249 -12.58 40.90 0.92
C GLY A 249 -12.98 39.69 1.75
N ARG A 250 -13.42 39.89 3.00
CA ARG A 250 -13.80 38.85 3.98
C ARG A 250 -14.56 37.65 3.39
N HIS A 251 -13.78 36.72 2.86
CA HIS A 251 -14.09 35.31 2.91
C HIS A 251 -13.79 34.84 4.34
N ASN A 252 -14.65 35.29 5.26
CA ASN A 252 -14.96 34.51 6.44
C ASN A 252 -15.54 33.21 5.88
N GLU A 253 -14.71 32.20 5.69
CA GLU A 253 -15.20 30.91 5.20
C GLU A 253 -16.14 30.33 6.25
N GLN A 254 -17.18 29.65 5.79
CA GLN A 254 -18.21 29.15 6.69
C GLN A 254 -17.59 28.09 7.62
N PRO A 255 -17.79 28.17 8.96
CA PRO A 255 -17.21 27.22 9.90
C PRO A 255 -17.44 25.77 9.47
N GLY A 256 -16.37 24.97 9.51
CA GLY A 256 -16.36 23.58 9.06
C GLY A 256 -16.07 23.38 7.57
N LEU A 257 -16.17 24.41 6.72
CA LEU A 257 -15.71 24.38 5.33
C LEU A 257 -14.21 24.67 5.25
N CYS A 258 -13.41 23.76 5.81
CA CYS A 258 -11.95 23.91 5.90
C CYS A 258 -11.25 22.63 5.46
N GLY A 259 -10.47 22.69 4.38
CA GLY A 259 -9.65 21.60 3.88
C GLY A 259 -8.45 21.25 4.78
N LEU A 260 -7.80 20.13 4.49
CA LEU A 260 -6.63 19.62 5.19
C LEU A 260 -5.52 19.28 4.20
N SER A 261 -4.40 20.01 4.23
CA SER A 261 -3.26 19.76 3.33
C SER A 261 -2.75 18.32 3.45
N ASN A 262 -2.50 17.65 2.33
CA ASN A 262 -1.79 16.37 2.31
C ASN A 262 -0.33 16.56 2.78
N LEU A 263 0.16 15.65 3.60
CA LEU A 263 1.54 15.64 4.12
C LEU A 263 2.39 14.49 3.54
N GLY A 264 1.93 13.89 2.44
CA GLY A 264 2.52 12.74 1.77
C GLY A 264 1.75 11.46 2.12
N ASN A 265 0.85 11.05 1.23
CA ASN A 265 -0.08 9.93 1.41
C ASN A 265 -0.95 10.02 2.68
N THR A 266 -1.27 11.23 3.18
CA THR A 266 -2.09 11.40 4.40
C THR A 266 -3.58 11.64 4.16
N CYS A 267 -4.05 11.45 2.93
CA CYS A 267 -5.47 11.63 2.58
C CYS A 267 -6.42 10.73 3.40
N PHE A 268 -5.99 9.52 3.79
CA PHE A 268 -6.74 8.66 4.73
C PHE A 268 -7.00 9.36 6.07
N MET A 269 -6.03 10.13 6.57
CA MET A 269 -6.15 10.92 7.80
C MET A 269 -7.06 12.13 7.59
N ASN A 270 -6.93 12.80 6.46
CA ASN A 270 -7.74 13.97 6.13
C ASN A 270 -9.22 13.58 6.00
N SER A 271 -9.55 12.51 5.28
CA SER A 271 -10.90 11.94 5.16
C SER A 271 -11.51 11.54 6.51
N ALA A 272 -10.74 10.86 7.37
CA ALA A 272 -11.16 10.50 8.73
C ALA A 272 -11.50 11.74 9.59
N ILE A 273 -10.63 12.77 9.57
CA ILE A 273 -10.84 14.00 10.32
C ILE A 273 -12.06 14.76 9.79
N GLN A 274 -12.29 14.84 8.49
CA GLN A 274 -13.46 15.54 7.94
C GLN A 274 -14.79 14.91 8.38
N CYS A 275 -14.85 13.58 8.49
CA CYS A 275 -16.04 12.87 8.98
C CYS A 275 -16.28 13.13 10.48
N LEU A 276 -15.24 13.07 11.31
CA LEU A 276 -15.34 13.35 12.75
C LEU A 276 -15.60 14.85 13.02
N SER A 277 -15.01 15.76 12.24
CA SER A 277 -15.20 17.21 12.29
C SER A 277 -16.65 17.63 12.00
N ASN A 278 -17.32 16.92 11.08
CA ASN A 278 -18.73 17.12 10.76
C ASN A 278 -19.66 16.20 11.57
N THR A 279 -19.20 15.64 12.70
CA THR A 279 -20.05 14.98 13.70
C THR A 279 -20.48 16.02 14.76
N PRO A 280 -21.73 16.55 14.74
CA PRO A 280 -22.04 17.79 15.46
C PRO A 280 -21.84 17.71 16.99
N PRO A 281 -22.30 16.67 17.72
CA PRO A 281 -22.11 16.61 19.17
C PRO A 281 -20.64 16.54 19.60
N LEU A 282 -19.77 15.94 18.77
CA LEU A 282 -18.33 15.82 19.05
C LEU A 282 -17.64 17.17 18.86
N THR A 283 -17.91 17.83 17.74
CA THR A 283 -17.33 19.14 17.43
C THR A 283 -17.81 20.21 18.41
N GLU A 284 -19.11 20.24 18.75
CA GLU A 284 -19.64 21.21 19.70
C GLU A 284 -19.08 21.01 21.12
N TYR A 285 -18.76 19.78 21.54
CA TYR A 285 -18.05 19.52 22.79
C TYR A 285 -16.63 20.11 22.81
N PHE A 286 -15.87 20.03 21.71
CA PHE A 286 -14.53 20.63 21.61
C PHE A 286 -14.54 22.16 21.42
N LEU A 287 -15.54 22.70 20.72
CA LEU A 287 -15.69 24.15 20.52
C LEU A 287 -16.19 24.87 21.79
N ASN A 288 -17.03 24.23 22.60
CA ASN A 288 -17.47 24.74 23.90
C ASN A 288 -16.48 24.44 25.05
N ASP A 289 -15.25 24.06 24.72
CA ASP A 289 -14.12 23.85 25.66
C ASP A 289 -14.29 22.78 26.77
N LYS A 290 -15.41 22.06 26.79
CA LYS A 290 -15.74 21.06 27.83
C LYS A 290 -14.72 19.93 27.98
N TYR A 291 -14.00 19.61 26.91
CA TYR A 291 -12.89 18.64 26.94
C TYR A 291 -11.80 18.97 27.97
N GLN A 292 -11.58 20.26 28.31
CA GLN A 292 -10.50 20.65 29.22
C GLN A 292 -10.64 20.02 30.62
N GLU A 293 -11.87 19.80 31.10
CA GLU A 293 -12.13 19.24 32.44
C GLU A 293 -12.13 17.69 32.43
N GLU A 294 -12.51 17.07 31.32
CA GLU A 294 -12.52 15.60 31.17
C GLU A 294 -11.13 15.00 30.86
N LEU A 295 -10.17 15.79 30.37
CA LEU A 295 -8.79 15.35 30.04
C LEU A 295 -8.16 14.47 31.13
N ASN A 296 -7.71 13.28 30.75
CA ASN A 296 -7.19 12.26 31.67
C ASN A 296 -5.71 11.92 31.42
N PHE A 297 -4.83 12.72 32.02
CA PHE A 297 -3.37 12.63 31.89
C PHE A 297 -2.76 11.33 32.43
N ASP A 298 -3.42 10.70 33.41
CA ASP A 298 -2.90 9.55 34.17
C ASP A 298 -3.50 8.20 33.72
N ASN A 299 -4.37 8.19 32.70
CA ASN A 299 -4.97 6.94 32.20
C ASN A 299 -3.88 6.02 31.60
N PRO A 300 -3.66 4.80 32.13
CA PRO A 300 -2.62 3.89 31.61
C PRO A 300 -2.91 3.35 30.21
N LEU A 301 -4.11 3.60 29.66
CA LEU A 301 -4.51 3.26 28.29
C LEU A 301 -4.57 4.49 27.37
N GLY A 302 -4.44 5.70 27.91
CA GLY A 302 -4.52 6.95 27.15
C GLY A 302 -3.17 7.48 26.65
N MET A 303 -3.24 8.54 25.84
CA MET A 303 -2.10 9.23 25.23
C MET A 303 -1.69 10.47 26.04
N ARG A 304 -2.00 10.48 27.35
CA ARG A 304 -1.76 11.57 28.31
C ARG A 304 -2.47 12.89 27.91
N GLY A 305 -3.64 12.80 27.28
CA GLY A 305 -4.40 13.96 26.80
C GLY A 305 -3.86 14.61 25.53
N GLU A 306 -2.78 14.10 24.93
CA GLU A 306 -2.10 14.76 23.82
C GLU A 306 -2.82 14.57 22.46
N ILE A 307 -3.55 13.46 22.29
CA ILE A 307 -4.39 13.24 21.10
C ILE A 307 -5.64 14.11 21.22
N ALA A 308 -6.31 14.13 22.38
CA ALA A 308 -7.48 14.98 22.60
C ALA A 308 -7.17 16.49 22.48
N LYS A 309 -6.04 16.97 23.03
CA LYS A 309 -5.60 18.38 22.83
C LYS A 309 -5.36 18.72 21.36
N SER A 310 -4.54 17.92 20.67
CA SER A 310 -4.17 18.22 19.28
C SER A 310 -5.32 18.06 18.29
N TYR A 311 -6.29 17.18 18.59
CA TYR A 311 -7.58 17.13 17.90
C TYR A 311 -8.42 18.39 18.16
N ALA A 312 -8.59 18.79 19.43
CA ALA A 312 -9.34 19.99 19.79
C ALA A 312 -8.78 21.27 19.16
N GLU A 313 -7.46 21.43 19.14
CA GLU A 313 -6.78 22.54 18.46
C GLU A 313 -7.03 22.55 16.95
N LEU A 314 -7.10 21.38 16.31
CA LEU A 314 -7.38 21.26 14.89
C LEU A 314 -8.86 21.57 14.56
N ILE A 315 -9.80 21.02 15.33
CA ILE A 315 -11.23 21.31 15.19
C ILE A 315 -11.51 22.81 15.39
N LYS A 316 -10.90 23.44 16.40
CA LYS A 316 -11.01 24.89 16.62
C LYS A 316 -10.44 25.71 15.46
N GLN A 317 -9.45 25.22 14.72
CA GLN A 317 -8.96 25.89 13.52
C GLN A 317 -9.95 25.72 12.36
N MET A 318 -10.42 24.50 12.07
CA MET A 318 -11.35 24.19 10.99
C MET A 318 -12.70 24.90 11.13
N TRP A 319 -13.19 25.06 12.37
CA TRP A 319 -14.44 25.74 12.69
C TRP A 319 -14.25 27.22 13.09
N SER A 320 -13.06 27.79 12.89
CA SER A 320 -12.81 29.22 13.17
C SER A 320 -13.36 30.18 12.12
N GLY A 321 -13.66 29.69 10.91
CA GLY A 321 -14.02 30.49 9.74
C GLY A 321 -12.92 31.41 9.20
N LYS A 322 -11.65 31.17 9.58
CA LYS A 322 -10.48 32.00 9.21
C LYS A 322 -9.60 31.40 8.11
N TYR A 323 -9.84 30.14 7.75
CA TYR A 323 -8.95 29.34 6.91
C TYR A 323 -9.77 28.48 5.95
N SER A 324 -9.47 28.57 4.65
CA SER A 324 -10.00 27.67 3.62
C SER A 324 -9.41 26.27 3.69
N TYR A 325 -8.17 26.17 4.17
CA TYR A 325 -7.54 24.90 4.55
C TYR A 325 -6.50 25.13 5.65
N VAL A 326 -6.20 24.08 6.43
CA VAL A 326 -5.11 24.05 7.39
C VAL A 326 -4.19 22.86 7.15
N THR A 327 -2.97 22.91 7.68
CA THR A 327 -1.97 21.84 7.51
C THR A 327 -1.81 21.09 8.84
N PRO A 328 -2.36 19.86 9.00
CA PRO A 328 -2.50 19.18 10.31
C PRO A 328 -1.19 18.56 10.85
N ARG A 329 -0.06 19.28 10.77
CA ARG A 329 1.29 18.79 11.16
C ARG A 329 1.35 18.35 12.62
N ALA A 330 0.88 19.19 13.55
CA ALA A 330 0.91 18.89 14.99
C ALA A 330 0.14 17.60 15.31
N PHE A 331 -1.04 17.43 14.73
CA PHE A 331 -1.87 16.24 14.87
C PHE A 331 -1.20 15.00 14.26
N LYS A 332 -0.71 15.08 13.01
CA LYS A 332 0.04 13.99 12.35
C LYS A 332 1.27 13.54 13.17
N THR A 333 1.96 14.48 13.83
CA THR A 333 3.09 14.17 14.72
C THR A 333 2.65 13.41 15.97
N GLN A 334 1.56 13.82 16.65
CA GLN A 334 1.08 13.05 17.81
C GLN A 334 0.54 11.66 17.38
N VAL A 335 -0.26 11.59 16.32
CA VAL A 335 -0.75 10.32 15.75
C VAL A 335 0.41 9.38 15.43
N GLY A 336 1.43 9.83 14.70
CA GLY A 336 2.61 9.02 14.37
C GLY A 336 3.51 8.66 15.56
N ARG A 337 3.41 9.39 16.68
CA ARG A 337 4.15 9.13 17.93
C ARG A 337 3.49 8.05 18.79
N PHE A 338 2.16 8.07 18.88
CA PHE A 338 1.39 7.09 19.67
C PHE A 338 1.00 5.85 18.87
N ALA A 339 0.83 5.97 17.55
CA ALA A 339 0.58 4.88 16.61
C ALA A 339 1.62 4.90 15.45
N PRO A 340 2.82 4.32 15.65
CA PRO A 340 3.92 4.38 14.68
C PRO A 340 3.62 3.77 13.31
N GLN A 341 2.59 2.93 13.16
CA GLN A 341 2.12 2.46 11.84
C GLN A 341 1.68 3.63 10.94
N PHE A 342 1.10 4.69 11.51
CA PHE A 342 0.71 5.89 10.78
C PHE A 342 1.84 6.95 10.70
N SER A 343 3.07 6.64 11.12
CA SER A 343 4.18 7.61 11.13
C SER A 343 4.70 7.95 9.72
N GLY A 344 4.86 6.94 8.86
CA GLY A 344 5.47 7.07 7.54
C GLY A 344 4.58 7.71 6.46
N TYR A 345 5.07 7.61 5.21
CA TYR A 345 4.44 8.11 3.97
C TYR A 345 3.86 6.99 3.10
N GLN A 346 3.61 5.81 3.68
CA GLN A 346 2.87 4.74 3.01
C GLN A 346 1.37 5.02 3.12
N GLN A 347 0.59 4.56 2.15
CA GLN A 347 -0.87 4.60 2.22
C GLN A 347 -1.36 3.63 3.31
N GLN A 348 -2.40 4.04 4.03
CA GLN A 348 -2.94 3.33 5.20
C GLN A 348 -4.47 3.22 5.09
N ASP A 349 -5.06 2.39 5.95
CA ASP A 349 -6.51 2.25 6.02
C ASP A 349 -7.14 3.40 6.84
N CYS A 350 -8.14 4.07 6.27
CA CYS A 350 -8.91 5.11 6.96
C CYS A 350 -9.70 4.56 8.16
N GLN A 351 -10.17 3.31 8.11
CA GLN A 351 -10.88 2.66 9.21
C GLN A 351 -9.95 2.30 10.36
N GLU A 352 -8.72 1.82 10.09
CA GLU A 352 -7.74 1.56 11.16
C GLU A 352 -7.41 2.84 11.92
N LEU A 353 -7.24 3.96 11.21
CA LEU A 353 -7.05 5.25 11.85
C LEU A 353 -8.30 5.70 12.62
N LEU A 354 -9.50 5.59 12.05
CA LEU A 354 -10.74 5.96 12.76
C LEU A 354 -10.91 5.15 14.06
N ALA A 355 -10.59 3.86 14.05
CA ALA A 355 -10.59 3.03 15.26
C ALA A 355 -9.58 3.54 16.30
N PHE A 356 -8.34 3.83 15.89
CA PHE A 356 -7.32 4.43 16.77
C PHE A 356 -7.73 5.80 17.32
N LEU A 357 -8.37 6.65 16.51
CA LEU A 357 -8.81 7.98 16.95
C LEU A 357 -10.01 7.91 17.91
N LEU A 358 -10.98 7.03 17.67
CA LEU A 358 -12.09 6.83 18.60
C LEU A 358 -11.61 6.28 19.94
N ASP A 359 -10.73 5.27 19.94
CA ASP A 359 -10.14 4.70 21.16
C ASP A 359 -9.24 5.72 21.89
N GLY A 360 -8.37 6.42 21.17
CA GLY A 360 -7.47 7.41 21.75
C GLY A 360 -8.19 8.64 22.32
N LEU A 361 -9.23 9.14 21.63
CA LEU A 361 -10.10 10.19 22.17
C LEU A 361 -10.97 9.68 23.33
N HIS A 362 -11.37 8.40 23.33
CA HIS A 362 -12.09 7.82 24.46
C HIS A 362 -11.21 7.82 25.71
N GLU A 363 -9.99 7.32 25.61
CA GLU A 363 -9.10 7.13 26.76
C GLU A 363 -8.46 8.45 27.25
N ASP A 364 -8.13 9.38 26.35
CA ASP A 364 -7.66 10.73 26.74
C ASP A 364 -8.75 11.56 27.45
N LEU A 365 -10.04 11.22 27.31
CA LEU A 365 -11.17 11.92 27.92
C LEU A 365 -11.97 11.04 28.90
N ASN A 366 -11.40 9.91 29.32
CA ASN A 366 -12.12 8.95 30.17
C ASN A 366 -12.31 9.50 31.59
N ARG A 367 -13.56 9.80 31.94
CA ARG A 367 -14.00 10.30 33.25
C ARG A 367 -13.62 9.32 34.38
N ILE A 368 -13.53 8.02 34.09
CA ILE A 368 -13.09 6.99 35.04
C ILE A 368 -11.58 7.05 35.28
N ARG A 369 -11.16 7.89 36.23
CA ARG A 369 -9.74 8.11 36.60
C ARG A 369 -9.03 6.85 37.11
N LYS A 370 -9.75 5.84 37.60
CA LYS A 370 -9.19 4.56 38.06
C LYS A 370 -10.11 3.40 37.69
N LYS A 371 -9.85 2.76 36.55
CA LYS A 371 -10.66 1.63 36.06
C LYS A 371 -10.64 0.47 37.05
N PRO A 372 -11.79 0.00 37.58
CA PRO A 372 -11.85 -1.24 38.35
C PRO A 372 -11.59 -2.45 37.44
N TYR A 373 -11.03 -3.52 38.01
CA TYR A 373 -11.08 -4.84 37.37
C TYR A 373 -12.49 -5.40 37.55
N ILE A 374 -13.15 -5.74 36.43
CA ILE A 374 -14.46 -6.38 36.42
C ILE A 374 -14.34 -7.66 35.61
N GLN A 375 -14.66 -8.79 36.24
CA GLN A 375 -14.78 -10.07 35.56
C GLN A 375 -16.11 -10.12 34.81
N LEU A 376 -16.06 -10.15 33.47
CA LEU A 376 -17.24 -10.38 32.64
C LEU A 376 -17.82 -11.78 32.91
N LYS A 377 -19.14 -11.90 32.80
CA LYS A 377 -19.89 -13.13 33.01
C LYS A 377 -20.64 -13.51 31.74
N ASP A 378 -20.83 -14.81 31.56
CA ASP A 378 -21.81 -15.35 30.62
C ASP A 378 -23.24 -14.97 31.08
N ALA A 379 -24.21 -15.05 30.17
CA ALA A 379 -25.62 -14.89 30.51
C ALA A 379 -26.08 -15.96 31.53
N ASP A 380 -25.58 -17.19 31.39
CA ASP A 380 -25.89 -18.34 32.26
C ASP A 380 -27.41 -18.55 32.47
N GLY A 381 -28.16 -18.46 31.37
CA GLY A 381 -29.63 -18.62 31.36
C GLY A 381 -30.44 -17.42 31.89
N ARG A 382 -29.79 -16.33 32.33
CA ARG A 382 -30.47 -15.09 32.72
C ARG A 382 -31.13 -14.40 31.51
N PRO A 383 -32.23 -13.64 31.69
CA PRO A 383 -32.87 -12.92 30.59
C PRO A 383 -31.94 -11.88 29.96
N ASP A 384 -31.92 -11.82 28.62
CA ASP A 384 -31.08 -10.91 27.82
C ASP A 384 -31.01 -9.49 28.37
N LYS A 385 -32.16 -8.88 28.70
CA LYS A 385 -32.24 -7.52 29.23
C LYS A 385 -31.37 -7.32 30.48
N VAL A 386 -31.41 -8.25 31.43
CA VAL A 386 -30.67 -8.16 32.70
C VAL A 386 -29.16 -8.29 32.46
N VAL A 387 -28.76 -9.14 31.50
CA VAL A 387 -27.35 -9.33 31.15
C VAL A 387 -26.81 -8.13 30.36
N ALA A 388 -27.62 -7.54 29.47
CA ALA A 388 -27.28 -6.33 28.73
C ALA A 388 -27.17 -5.11 29.65
N GLU A 389 -28.07 -4.94 30.62
CA GLU A 389 -28.00 -3.90 31.65
C GLU A 389 -26.76 -4.08 32.54
N GLU A 390 -26.48 -5.30 33.02
CA GLU A 390 -25.25 -5.64 33.76
C GLU A 390 -23.98 -5.32 32.93
N ALA A 391 -23.96 -5.69 31.65
CA ALA A 391 -22.83 -5.44 30.76
C ALA A 391 -22.61 -3.95 30.48
N TRP A 392 -23.67 -3.18 30.22
CA TRP A 392 -23.58 -1.74 29.97
C TRP A 392 -23.15 -0.97 31.22
N GLU A 393 -23.69 -1.29 32.40
CA GLU A 393 -23.18 -0.74 33.66
C GLU A 393 -21.69 -1.06 33.87
N ASN A 394 -21.27 -2.30 33.57
CA ASN A 394 -19.88 -2.72 33.75
C ASN A 394 -18.91 -2.11 32.72
N HIS A 395 -19.42 -1.74 31.54
CA HIS A 395 -18.71 -0.87 30.59
C HIS A 395 -18.56 0.54 31.19
N LEU A 396 -19.64 1.21 31.57
CA LEU A 396 -19.62 2.56 32.14
C LEU A 396 -18.75 2.69 33.40
N LYS A 397 -18.74 1.67 34.28
CA LYS A 397 -17.86 1.62 35.47
C LYS A 397 -16.35 1.64 35.14
N ARG A 398 -15.95 1.47 33.86
CA ARG A 398 -14.55 1.49 33.37
C ARG A 398 -14.32 2.51 32.26
N ASN A 399 -15.35 2.84 31.50
CA ASN A 399 -15.31 3.54 30.23
C ASN A 399 -16.48 4.53 30.17
N ASP A 400 -16.22 5.79 30.54
CA ASP A 400 -17.23 6.86 30.55
C ASP A 400 -16.57 8.12 29.95
N SER A 401 -17.01 8.55 28.78
CA SER A 401 -16.55 9.79 28.12
C SER A 401 -17.47 10.17 26.97
N ILE A 402 -17.25 11.36 26.40
CA ILE A 402 -17.97 11.86 25.22
C ILE A 402 -17.99 10.87 24.02
N ILE A 403 -16.97 10.02 23.87
CA ILE A 403 -16.96 9.00 22.80
C ILE A 403 -17.95 7.88 23.10
N VAL A 404 -18.12 7.51 24.38
CA VAL A 404 -19.14 6.54 24.82
C VAL A 404 -20.53 7.15 24.63
N ASP A 405 -20.72 8.41 25.04
CA ASP A 405 -21.99 9.14 24.90
C ASP A 405 -22.47 9.23 23.44
N ILE A 406 -21.53 9.40 22.49
CA ILE A 406 -21.85 9.65 21.07
C ILE A 406 -21.87 8.37 20.22
N PHE A 407 -20.88 7.47 20.39
CA PHE A 407 -20.58 6.40 19.42
C PHE A 407 -20.82 4.97 19.95
N HIS A 408 -20.98 4.76 21.26
CA HIS A 408 -21.05 3.39 21.78
C HIS A 408 -22.47 2.79 21.74
N GLY A 409 -22.62 1.70 20.99
CA GLY A 409 -23.76 0.77 21.06
C GLY A 409 -23.39 -0.52 21.78
N LEU A 410 -24.33 -1.47 21.80
CA LEU A 410 -24.16 -2.81 22.38
C LEU A 410 -24.68 -3.87 21.40
N PHE A 411 -23.89 -4.92 21.16
CA PHE A 411 -24.34 -6.13 20.47
C PHE A 411 -24.37 -7.33 21.41
N LYS A 412 -25.25 -8.29 21.12
CA LYS A 412 -25.29 -9.61 21.75
C LYS A 412 -24.43 -10.56 20.93
N SER A 413 -23.38 -11.11 21.54
CA SER A 413 -22.61 -12.22 20.97
C SER A 413 -23.20 -13.54 21.42
N THR A 414 -23.60 -14.40 20.48
CA THR A 414 -23.98 -15.79 20.74
C THR A 414 -22.95 -16.74 20.14
N LEU A 415 -22.24 -17.48 20.98
CA LEU A 415 -21.25 -18.48 20.60
C LEU A 415 -21.76 -19.88 20.94
N VAL A 416 -21.62 -20.83 20.02
CA VAL A 416 -22.03 -22.23 20.24
C VAL A 416 -20.87 -23.19 19.92
N CYS A 417 -20.49 -24.00 20.90
CA CYS A 417 -19.47 -25.04 20.75
C CYS A 417 -19.95 -26.16 19.81
N PRO A 418 -19.14 -26.64 18.84
CA PRO A 418 -19.51 -27.79 18.02
C PRO A 418 -19.53 -29.11 18.82
N GLU A 419 -18.58 -29.29 19.74
CA GLU A 419 -18.37 -30.56 20.45
C GLU A 419 -19.36 -30.77 21.61
N CYS A 420 -19.45 -29.82 22.55
CA CYS A 420 -20.27 -29.96 23.75
C CYS A 420 -21.63 -29.25 23.68
N ALA A 421 -21.97 -28.65 22.54
CA ALA A 421 -23.17 -27.83 22.32
C ALA A 421 -23.40 -26.66 23.32
N LYS A 422 -22.42 -26.32 24.18
CA LYS A 422 -22.54 -25.16 25.08
C LYS A 422 -22.79 -23.91 24.26
N ILE A 423 -23.88 -23.22 24.59
CA ILE A 423 -24.15 -21.85 24.22
C ILE A 423 -23.47 -20.94 25.26
N SER A 424 -22.83 -19.87 24.79
CA SER A 424 -22.29 -18.77 25.59
C SER A 424 -22.87 -17.48 25.01
N VAL A 425 -23.38 -16.59 25.86
CA VAL A 425 -23.97 -15.32 25.47
C VAL A 425 -23.31 -14.19 26.26
N THR A 426 -22.72 -13.25 25.55
CA THR A 426 -22.19 -12.00 26.10
C THR A 426 -22.86 -10.79 25.43
N PHE A 427 -22.77 -9.65 26.09
CA PHE A 427 -23.20 -8.37 25.56
C PHE A 427 -21.98 -7.44 25.56
N ASP A 428 -21.58 -7.03 24.37
CA ASP A 428 -20.26 -6.44 24.12
C ASP A 428 -20.42 -5.07 23.45
N PRO A 429 -19.70 -4.03 23.90
CA PRO A 429 -19.84 -2.66 23.39
C PRO A 429 -19.11 -2.48 22.06
N PHE A 430 -19.62 -1.60 21.20
CA PHE A 430 -19.00 -1.26 19.90
C PHE A 430 -19.07 0.24 19.61
N CYS A 431 -18.05 0.80 18.97
CA CYS A 431 -18.02 2.21 18.52
C CYS A 431 -18.21 2.39 17.00
N TYR A 432 -18.18 1.30 16.22
CA TYR A 432 -18.51 1.25 14.80
C TYR A 432 -18.94 -0.18 14.39
N LEU A 433 -19.62 -0.31 13.26
CA LEU A 433 -19.95 -1.61 12.64
C LEU A 433 -19.09 -1.82 11.39
N THR A 434 -18.39 -2.95 11.30
CA THR A 434 -17.68 -3.40 10.09
C THR A 434 -18.56 -4.43 9.37
N LEU A 435 -19.29 -3.99 8.35
CA LEU A 435 -20.22 -4.85 7.61
C LEU A 435 -19.49 -5.63 6.51
N PRO A 436 -19.67 -6.97 6.42
CA PRO A 436 -19.20 -7.75 5.29
C PRO A 436 -20.02 -7.42 4.04
N LEU A 437 -19.35 -7.38 2.88
CA LEU A 437 -20.03 -7.29 1.59
C LEU A 437 -20.22 -8.71 1.00
N PRO A 438 -21.34 -9.01 0.33
CA PRO A 438 -21.52 -10.28 -0.38
C PRO A 438 -20.42 -10.53 -1.42
N MET A 439 -19.50 -11.44 -1.09
CA MET A 439 -18.39 -11.79 -1.97
C MET A 439 -18.89 -12.63 -3.15
N LYS A 440 -18.59 -12.19 -4.37
CA LYS A 440 -18.69 -13.06 -5.56
C LYS A 440 -17.74 -14.24 -5.36
N LYS A 441 -18.28 -15.46 -5.39
CA LYS A 441 -17.50 -16.71 -5.32
C LYS A 441 -16.69 -16.98 -6.60
N GLU A 442 -17.00 -16.27 -7.67
CA GLU A 442 -16.46 -16.44 -9.01
C GLU A 442 -15.86 -15.13 -9.56
N ARG A 443 -14.87 -15.25 -10.45
CA ARG A 443 -14.32 -14.19 -11.30
C ARG A 443 -14.43 -14.60 -12.77
N THR A 444 -14.37 -13.64 -13.67
CA THR A 444 -14.12 -13.90 -15.10
C THR A 444 -12.63 -13.79 -15.38
N LEU A 445 -12.11 -14.69 -16.21
CA LEU A 445 -10.81 -14.55 -16.87
C LEU A 445 -11.03 -14.44 -18.38
N GLU A 446 -10.15 -13.72 -19.06
CA GLU A 446 -10.03 -13.75 -20.52
C GLU A 446 -8.76 -14.52 -20.86
N VAL A 447 -8.89 -15.51 -21.75
CA VAL A 447 -7.81 -16.45 -22.09
C VAL A 447 -7.83 -16.77 -23.58
N TYR A 448 -6.66 -17.01 -24.16
CA TYR A 448 -6.51 -17.32 -25.57
C TYR A 448 -6.16 -18.80 -25.77
N LEU A 449 -7.10 -19.59 -26.32
CA LEU A 449 -6.88 -21.00 -26.62
C LEU A 449 -6.16 -21.16 -27.97
N VAL A 450 -4.95 -21.72 -27.93
CA VAL A 450 -4.14 -22.07 -29.12
C VAL A 450 -4.31 -23.56 -29.41
N ARG A 451 -4.89 -23.89 -30.57
CA ARG A 451 -5.14 -25.28 -30.99
C ARG A 451 -3.86 -26.00 -31.45
N MET A 452 -3.96 -27.32 -31.59
CA MET A 452 -2.92 -28.17 -32.20
C MET A 452 -2.79 -27.97 -33.72
N ASP A 453 -3.87 -27.57 -34.41
CA ASP A 453 -3.83 -27.20 -35.83
C ASP A 453 -3.06 -25.87 -36.01
N PRO A 454 -1.97 -25.83 -36.81
CA PRO A 454 -1.21 -24.61 -37.05
C PRO A 454 -1.87 -23.61 -38.01
N LEU A 455 -2.94 -24.00 -38.71
CA LEU A 455 -3.74 -23.10 -39.55
C LEU A 455 -4.87 -22.42 -38.76
N ALA A 456 -5.30 -23.02 -37.65
CA ALA A 456 -6.29 -22.43 -36.76
C ALA A 456 -5.71 -21.19 -36.05
N LYS A 457 -6.49 -20.11 -36.00
CA LYS A 457 -6.14 -18.94 -35.21
C LYS A 457 -6.25 -19.23 -33.71
N PRO A 458 -5.51 -18.53 -32.83
CA PRO A 458 -5.86 -18.45 -31.42
C PRO A 458 -7.30 -17.96 -31.25
N MET A 459 -8.02 -18.49 -30.28
CA MET A 459 -9.41 -18.09 -30.01
C MET A 459 -9.54 -17.58 -28.58
N GLN A 460 -9.99 -16.32 -28.44
CA GLN A 460 -10.24 -15.67 -27.16
C GLN A 460 -11.55 -16.19 -26.55
N TYR A 461 -11.48 -16.66 -25.30
CA TYR A 461 -12.62 -17.06 -24.48
C TYR A 461 -12.69 -16.16 -23.24
N LYS A 462 -13.90 -15.74 -22.87
CA LYS A 462 -14.20 -15.30 -21.50
C LYS A 462 -14.72 -16.49 -20.72
N VAL A 463 -14.11 -16.78 -19.57
CA VAL A 463 -14.35 -18.00 -18.77
C VAL A 463 -14.70 -17.59 -17.33
N VAL A 464 -15.75 -18.19 -16.77
CA VAL A 464 -16.13 -18.00 -15.36
C VAL A 464 -15.45 -19.09 -14.52
N VAL A 465 -14.74 -18.69 -13.47
CA VAL A 465 -13.96 -19.58 -12.59
C VAL A 465 -14.10 -19.17 -11.12
N PRO A 466 -13.88 -20.07 -10.13
CA PRO A 466 -13.87 -19.69 -8.72
C PRO A 466 -12.83 -18.61 -8.41
N LYS A 467 -13.14 -17.66 -7.51
CA LYS A 467 -12.14 -16.70 -6.97
C LYS A 467 -11.08 -17.40 -6.12
N ILE A 468 -11.45 -18.48 -5.45
CA ILE A 468 -10.57 -19.34 -4.65
C ILE A 468 -10.66 -20.75 -5.24
N GLY A 469 -9.87 -20.97 -6.28
CA GLY A 469 -9.80 -22.23 -7.04
C GLY A 469 -8.39 -22.44 -7.60
N ASN A 470 -8.22 -23.44 -8.45
CA ASN A 470 -6.95 -23.80 -9.06
C ASN A 470 -6.97 -23.74 -10.60
N ILE A 471 -5.81 -23.92 -11.22
CA ILE A 471 -5.69 -23.88 -12.69
C ILE A 471 -6.50 -25.02 -13.35
N LEU A 472 -6.69 -26.16 -12.68
CA LEU A 472 -7.59 -27.21 -13.15
C LEU A 472 -9.06 -26.75 -13.23
N ASP A 473 -9.54 -25.87 -12.35
CA ASP A 473 -10.88 -25.27 -12.46
C ASP A 473 -11.01 -24.43 -13.76
N LEU A 474 -9.97 -23.64 -14.09
CA LEU A 474 -9.91 -22.89 -15.35
C LEU A 474 -9.88 -23.83 -16.57
N CYS A 475 -9.05 -24.86 -16.56
CA CYS A 475 -9.01 -25.86 -17.63
C CYS A 475 -10.35 -26.58 -17.79
N THR A 476 -11.05 -26.88 -16.70
CA THR A 476 -12.37 -27.54 -16.70
C THR A 476 -13.47 -26.63 -17.25
N ALA A 477 -13.47 -25.35 -16.87
CA ALA A 477 -14.41 -24.36 -17.38
C ALA A 477 -14.16 -24.05 -18.87
N LEU A 478 -12.89 -23.92 -19.29
CA LEU A 478 -12.52 -23.74 -20.71
C LEU A 478 -12.79 -25.01 -21.53
N SER A 479 -12.59 -26.21 -20.96
CA SER A 479 -12.92 -27.49 -21.59
C SER A 479 -14.40 -27.58 -21.95
N SER A 480 -15.26 -27.13 -21.03
CA SER A 480 -16.72 -27.10 -21.20
C SER A 480 -17.20 -26.15 -22.31
N LEU A 481 -16.38 -25.14 -22.68
CA LEU A 481 -16.69 -24.19 -23.75
C LEU A 481 -16.04 -24.58 -25.09
N SER A 482 -14.84 -25.14 -25.08
CA SER A 482 -14.00 -25.35 -26.27
C SER A 482 -13.97 -26.79 -26.81
N GLY A 483 -14.48 -27.76 -26.05
CA GLY A 483 -14.40 -29.19 -26.36
C GLY A 483 -13.00 -29.81 -26.26
N VAL A 484 -11.98 -29.03 -25.86
CA VAL A 484 -10.63 -29.55 -25.54
C VAL A 484 -10.65 -30.19 -24.16
N ALA A 485 -10.06 -31.36 -23.98
CA ALA A 485 -10.00 -32.01 -22.66
C ALA A 485 -9.01 -31.29 -21.72
N ALA A 486 -9.37 -31.12 -20.45
CA ALA A 486 -8.59 -30.33 -19.48
C ALA A 486 -7.18 -30.90 -19.17
N ASP A 487 -6.98 -32.20 -19.34
CA ASP A 487 -5.69 -32.90 -19.23
C ASP A 487 -4.73 -32.60 -20.39
N LYS A 488 -5.26 -32.05 -21.49
CA LYS A 488 -4.54 -31.65 -22.71
C LYS A 488 -4.33 -30.14 -22.80
N MET A 489 -4.42 -29.44 -21.68
CA MET A 489 -4.17 -27.99 -21.58
C MET A 489 -2.86 -27.69 -20.84
N ILE A 490 -2.06 -26.78 -21.40
CA ILE A 490 -0.99 -26.08 -20.69
C ILE A 490 -1.35 -24.61 -20.64
N VAL A 491 -1.57 -24.08 -19.44
CA VAL A 491 -1.84 -22.65 -19.19
C VAL A 491 -0.50 -21.93 -19.00
N THR A 492 -0.34 -20.80 -19.66
CA THR A 492 0.89 -19.98 -19.64
C THR A 492 0.56 -18.50 -19.58
N ASP A 493 1.43 -17.72 -18.95
CA ASP A 493 1.46 -16.26 -19.03
C ASP A 493 2.58 -15.88 -20.02
N ILE A 494 2.29 -14.99 -20.96
CA ILE A 494 3.22 -14.53 -22.01
C ILE A 494 3.41 -13.02 -21.87
N TYR A 495 4.65 -12.60 -21.60
CA TYR A 495 5.01 -11.18 -21.47
C TYR A 495 6.28 -10.88 -22.25
N ASN A 496 6.29 -9.79 -23.01
CA ASN A 496 7.43 -9.35 -23.83
C ASN A 496 8.00 -10.47 -24.73
N HIS A 497 7.14 -11.05 -25.58
CA HIS A 497 7.47 -12.07 -26.58
C HIS A 497 8.13 -13.36 -26.04
N ARG A 498 7.98 -13.66 -24.74
CA ARG A 498 8.41 -14.91 -24.12
C ARG A 498 7.36 -15.45 -23.15
N PHE A 499 7.44 -16.73 -22.84
CA PHE A 499 6.80 -17.28 -21.65
C PHE A 499 7.35 -16.54 -20.41
N HIS A 500 6.46 -15.93 -19.64
CA HIS A 500 6.77 -15.40 -18.32
C HIS A 500 6.64 -16.50 -17.28
N ARG A 501 5.59 -17.32 -17.39
CA ARG A 501 5.28 -18.44 -16.48
C ARG A 501 4.51 -19.56 -17.18
N ILE A 502 4.71 -20.79 -16.72
CA ILE A 502 3.93 -21.97 -17.14
C ILE A 502 3.33 -22.57 -15.87
N PHE A 503 2.00 -22.69 -15.80
CA PHE A 503 1.31 -23.02 -14.56
C PHE A 503 1.10 -24.54 -14.36
N GLY A 504 1.33 -25.02 -13.14
CA GLY A 504 0.86 -26.29 -12.61
C GLY A 504 -0.66 -26.32 -12.45
N MET A 505 -1.28 -27.48 -12.59
CA MET A 505 -2.75 -27.65 -12.50
C MET A 505 -3.29 -27.43 -11.07
N ASP A 506 -2.42 -27.62 -10.07
CA ASP A 506 -2.66 -27.45 -8.64
C ASP A 506 -2.35 -26.03 -8.12
N GLU A 507 -1.78 -25.15 -8.95
CA GLU A 507 -1.57 -23.75 -8.59
C GLU A 507 -2.89 -22.98 -8.45
N ASN A 508 -2.91 -21.95 -7.60
CA ASN A 508 -4.12 -21.18 -7.27
C ASN A 508 -4.42 -20.10 -8.33
N LEU A 509 -5.69 -19.91 -8.70
CA LEU A 509 -6.14 -18.86 -9.64
C LEU A 509 -5.84 -17.43 -9.17
N SER A 510 -5.47 -17.21 -7.91
CA SER A 510 -4.96 -15.93 -7.40
C SER A 510 -3.57 -15.57 -7.93
N SER A 511 -2.87 -16.46 -8.66
CA SER A 511 -1.60 -16.16 -9.33
C SER A 511 -1.76 -15.44 -10.67
N ILE A 512 -2.98 -15.43 -11.24
CA ILE A 512 -3.33 -14.75 -12.49
C ILE A 512 -3.95 -13.39 -12.16
N MET A 513 -3.27 -12.30 -12.48
CA MET A 513 -3.78 -10.93 -12.38
C MET A 513 -4.75 -10.62 -13.53
N GLU A 514 -5.40 -9.45 -13.51
CA GLU A 514 -6.35 -9.03 -14.55
C GLU A 514 -5.68 -8.40 -15.80
N ARG A 515 -4.35 -8.36 -15.83
CA ARG A 515 -3.51 -7.78 -16.89
C ARG A 515 -2.56 -8.77 -17.56
N ASP A 516 -2.64 -10.04 -17.15
CA ASP A 516 -1.70 -11.08 -17.59
C ASP A 516 -2.24 -11.72 -18.86
N ASP A 517 -1.41 -11.84 -19.89
CA ASP A 517 -1.80 -12.37 -21.19
C ASP A 517 -1.79 -13.90 -21.17
N ILE A 518 -2.90 -14.47 -20.67
CA ILE A 518 -3.04 -15.91 -20.46
C ILE A 518 -3.36 -16.66 -21.75
N TYR A 519 -2.37 -17.40 -22.24
CA TYR A 519 -2.51 -18.33 -23.35
C TYR A 519 -2.63 -19.78 -22.84
N VAL A 520 -3.56 -20.53 -23.40
CA VAL A 520 -3.78 -21.95 -23.12
C VAL A 520 -3.47 -22.75 -24.38
N PHE A 521 -2.45 -23.60 -24.32
CA PHE A 521 -2.06 -24.44 -25.45
C PHE A 521 -2.70 -25.82 -25.34
N GLU A 522 -3.40 -26.23 -26.39
CA GLU A 522 -3.80 -27.63 -26.61
C GLU A 522 -2.57 -28.47 -26.93
N ILE A 523 -2.45 -29.66 -26.33
CA ILE A 523 -1.38 -30.63 -26.60
C ILE A 523 -1.93 -32.01 -26.97
N ALA A 524 -1.19 -32.74 -27.80
CA ALA A 524 -1.57 -34.09 -28.23
C ALA A 524 -1.41 -35.18 -27.13
N ILE A 525 -0.71 -34.85 -26.04
CA ILE A 525 -0.16 -35.80 -25.05
C ILE A 525 -0.89 -35.65 -23.72
N ASN A 526 -1.21 -36.77 -23.07
CA ASN A 526 -1.67 -36.79 -21.68
C ASN A 526 -0.48 -36.67 -20.72
N ARG A 527 -0.51 -35.71 -19.79
CA ARG A 527 0.63 -35.33 -18.91
C ARG A 527 1.10 -36.43 -17.92
N THR A 528 0.44 -37.59 -17.91
CA THR A 528 0.63 -38.69 -16.94
C THR A 528 1.18 -39.98 -17.54
N GLU A 529 1.38 -40.06 -18.86
CA GLU A 529 1.90 -41.25 -19.54
C GLU A 529 3.28 -40.99 -20.14
N ASP A 530 4.16 -41.99 -20.07
CA ASP A 530 5.57 -41.85 -20.46
C ASP A 530 5.74 -41.94 -21.98
N THR A 531 5.58 -40.81 -22.65
CA THR A 531 5.49 -40.74 -24.11
C THR A 531 6.85 -40.59 -24.79
N GLU A 532 6.94 -41.08 -26.03
CA GLU A 532 8.09 -40.90 -26.93
C GLU A 532 8.30 -39.44 -27.40
N GLN A 533 7.60 -38.46 -26.83
CA GLN A 533 7.58 -37.06 -27.26
C GLN A 533 7.86 -36.10 -26.10
N VAL A 534 8.51 -34.99 -26.41
CA VAL A 534 8.88 -33.91 -25.49
C VAL A 534 8.22 -32.62 -25.95
N ILE A 535 7.70 -31.83 -25.01
CA ILE A 535 7.12 -30.52 -25.27
C ILE A 535 8.24 -29.48 -25.12
N ILE A 536 8.45 -28.68 -26.17
CA ILE A 536 9.51 -27.67 -26.23
C ILE A 536 8.86 -26.28 -26.32
N PRO A 537 9.21 -25.33 -25.44
CA PRO A 537 8.84 -23.93 -25.59
C PRO A 537 9.78 -23.23 -26.58
N VAL A 538 9.17 -22.50 -27.52
CA VAL A 538 9.85 -21.85 -28.64
C VAL A 538 9.61 -20.35 -28.60
N CYS A 539 10.67 -19.56 -28.71
CA CYS A 539 10.62 -18.10 -28.78
C CYS A 539 11.27 -17.61 -30.08
N LEU A 540 10.73 -16.57 -30.71
CA LEU A 540 11.28 -15.99 -31.93
C LEU A 540 12.25 -14.85 -31.59
N ARG A 541 13.40 -14.81 -32.27
CA ARG A 541 14.49 -13.86 -32.01
C ARG A 541 15.05 -13.31 -33.32
N GLU A 542 15.33 -12.02 -33.36
CA GLU A 542 15.84 -11.33 -34.54
C GLU A 542 17.34 -11.02 -34.37
N LYS A 543 18.15 -11.37 -35.38
CA LYS A 543 19.60 -11.18 -35.37
C LYS A 543 19.95 -9.71 -35.62
N CYS A 544 20.28 -8.98 -34.57
CA CYS A 544 20.82 -7.64 -34.71
C CYS A 544 22.17 -7.69 -35.45
N ARG A 545 22.22 -7.06 -36.63
CA ARG A 545 23.48 -6.84 -37.37
C ARG A 545 23.98 -5.43 -37.10
N HIS A 546 25.06 -5.26 -36.33
CA HIS A 546 25.94 -4.10 -36.53
C HIS A 546 27.38 -4.32 -36.09
N THR A 547 28.22 -3.44 -36.59
CA THR A 547 29.68 -3.37 -36.45
C THR A 547 30.12 -2.78 -35.11
N SER A 548 31.25 -3.29 -34.59
CA SER A 548 32.14 -2.69 -33.57
C SER A 548 31.55 -2.31 -32.19
N TYR A 549 32.00 -3.05 -31.16
CA TYR A 549 32.08 -2.64 -29.75
C TYR A 549 30.81 -2.14 -29.04
N SER A 550 29.80 -3.01 -28.93
CA SER A 550 29.04 -3.19 -27.67
C SER A 550 28.41 -4.59 -27.62
N HIS A 551 27.78 -4.97 -26.51
CA HIS A 551 27.24 -6.32 -26.30
C HIS A 551 26.12 -6.66 -27.28
N SER A 552 26.15 -7.90 -27.80
CA SER A 552 25.28 -8.41 -28.88
C SER A 552 23.86 -8.77 -28.41
N GLY A 553 23.08 -7.76 -28.04
CA GLY A 553 21.64 -7.88 -27.83
C GLY A 553 20.91 -8.37 -29.09
N SER A 554 20.04 -9.37 -28.94
CA SER A 554 19.16 -9.88 -29.99
C SER A 554 17.71 -9.77 -29.50
N SER A 555 16.85 -9.10 -30.25
CA SER A 555 15.47 -8.81 -29.83
C SER A 555 14.55 -10.02 -29.97
N LEU A 556 13.59 -10.16 -29.05
CA LEU A 556 12.47 -11.10 -29.21
C LEU A 556 11.33 -10.42 -30.00
N PHE A 557 10.50 -11.20 -30.69
CA PHE A 557 9.33 -10.69 -31.43
C PHE A 557 8.22 -11.75 -31.56
N GLY A 558 7.03 -11.34 -31.99
CA GLY A 558 5.90 -12.24 -32.29
C GLY A 558 5.40 -13.05 -31.08
N GLN A 559 4.61 -14.09 -31.35
CA GLN A 559 4.06 -14.96 -30.30
C GLN A 559 4.96 -16.19 -30.08
N PRO A 560 5.42 -16.47 -28.84
CA PRO A 560 6.10 -17.72 -28.52
C PRO A 560 5.08 -18.88 -28.45
N PHE A 561 5.52 -20.11 -28.74
CA PHE A 561 4.61 -21.26 -28.86
C PHE A 561 5.20 -22.55 -28.29
N LEU A 562 4.31 -23.49 -27.93
CA LEU A 562 4.69 -24.86 -27.58
C LEU A 562 4.60 -25.77 -28.81
N ILE A 563 5.54 -26.71 -28.92
CA ILE A 563 5.57 -27.77 -29.94
C ILE A 563 5.94 -29.12 -29.30
N ALA A 564 5.24 -30.19 -29.71
CA ALA A 564 5.57 -31.56 -29.32
C ALA A 564 6.51 -32.19 -30.36
N VAL A 565 7.61 -32.81 -29.90
CA VAL A 565 8.69 -33.32 -30.76
C VAL A 565 9.12 -34.71 -30.28
N PRO A 566 9.31 -35.72 -31.16
CA PRO A 566 9.83 -37.03 -30.75
C PRO A 566 11.20 -36.97 -30.05
N ARG A 567 11.41 -37.81 -29.01
CA ARG A 567 12.66 -37.91 -28.22
C ARG A 567 13.90 -38.19 -29.06
N ASN A 568 13.74 -38.91 -30.17
CA ASN A 568 14.76 -39.07 -31.22
C ASN A 568 14.27 -38.38 -32.49
N ASN A 569 14.97 -37.33 -32.93
CA ASN A 569 14.63 -36.60 -34.15
C ASN A 569 15.87 -36.26 -34.98
N THR A 570 15.70 -35.70 -36.19
CA THR A 570 16.81 -35.11 -36.96
C THR A 570 16.67 -33.60 -37.05
N GLU A 571 17.79 -32.89 -37.25
CA GLU A 571 17.79 -31.42 -37.33
C GLU A 571 16.82 -30.90 -38.41
N ASP A 572 16.86 -31.48 -39.62
CA ASP A 572 15.95 -31.11 -40.71
C ASP A 572 14.48 -31.45 -40.40
N LYS A 573 14.20 -32.53 -39.66
CA LYS A 573 12.82 -32.85 -39.25
C LYS A 573 12.31 -31.84 -38.22
N LEU A 574 13.13 -31.45 -37.24
CA LEU A 574 12.79 -30.39 -36.28
C LEU A 574 12.57 -29.06 -37.02
N TYR A 575 13.45 -28.70 -37.96
CA TYR A 575 13.30 -27.50 -38.78
C TYR A 575 11.96 -27.47 -39.56
N ASN A 576 11.60 -28.60 -40.19
CA ASN A 576 10.32 -28.72 -40.91
C ASN A 576 9.10 -28.72 -39.97
N LEU A 577 9.18 -29.29 -38.78
CA LEU A 577 8.12 -29.22 -37.75
C LEU A 577 7.90 -27.77 -37.27
N LEU A 578 8.97 -27.00 -37.08
CA LEU A 578 8.91 -25.59 -36.69
C LEU A 578 8.30 -24.73 -37.81
N LEU A 579 8.71 -24.94 -39.07
CA LEU A 579 8.06 -24.29 -40.23
C LEU A 579 6.58 -24.65 -40.32
N LEU A 580 6.22 -25.93 -40.13
CA LEU A 580 4.82 -26.37 -40.16
C LEU A 580 4.00 -25.74 -39.04
N ARG A 581 4.57 -25.55 -37.84
CA ARG A 581 3.87 -24.90 -36.71
C ARG A 581 3.63 -23.40 -36.94
N MET A 582 4.45 -22.75 -37.78
CA MET A 582 4.36 -21.33 -38.13
C MET A 582 3.70 -21.05 -39.50
N CYS A 583 3.19 -22.06 -40.20
CA CYS A 583 2.83 -21.96 -41.62
C CYS A 583 1.70 -20.95 -41.95
N ARG A 584 0.89 -20.56 -40.96
CA ARG A 584 -0.12 -19.49 -41.07
C ARG A 584 0.50 -18.11 -41.37
N TYR A 585 1.69 -17.83 -40.83
CA TYR A 585 2.35 -16.52 -40.88
C TYR A 585 3.81 -16.58 -41.38
N VAL A 586 4.26 -17.74 -41.89
CA VAL A 586 5.56 -17.93 -42.54
C VAL A 586 5.37 -18.43 -43.97
N LYS A 587 5.66 -17.55 -44.93
CA LYS A 587 5.60 -17.82 -46.37
C LYS A 587 6.79 -18.70 -46.78
N THR A 588 6.52 -19.86 -47.39
CA THR A 588 7.56 -20.75 -47.91
C THR A 588 7.98 -20.33 -49.32
N CYS A 589 9.29 -20.31 -49.58
CA CYS A 589 9.82 -19.91 -50.89
C CYS A 589 9.44 -20.95 -51.98
N THR A 590 8.64 -20.53 -52.96
CA THR A 590 8.35 -21.27 -54.19
C THR A 590 9.43 -21.03 -55.23
N GLU A 591 9.74 -22.06 -56.03
CA GLU A 591 10.98 -22.15 -56.83
C GLU A 591 10.93 -21.32 -58.15
N SER A 592 10.50 -20.06 -58.08
CA SER A 592 10.12 -19.24 -59.24
C SER A 592 10.65 -17.79 -59.28
N GLU A 593 11.39 -17.31 -58.28
CA GLU A 593 11.85 -15.90 -58.22
C GLU A 593 13.37 -15.68 -58.33
N ASP A 594 14.20 -16.73 -58.26
CA ASP A 594 15.67 -16.63 -58.35
C ASP A 594 16.18 -16.41 -59.80
N THR A 595 15.57 -15.51 -60.60
CA THR A 595 16.03 -15.23 -61.98
C THR A 595 15.83 -13.79 -62.47
N GLU A 596 15.87 -12.77 -61.61
CA GLU A 596 16.25 -11.40 -62.02
C GLU A 596 16.83 -10.61 -60.84
N GLY A 597 17.91 -9.83 -61.07
CA GLY A 597 18.51 -8.99 -60.01
C GLY A 597 20.03 -9.06 -59.78
N SER A 598 20.84 -9.46 -60.77
CA SER A 598 22.31 -9.38 -60.67
C SER A 598 22.91 -8.38 -61.66
N LEU A 599 22.88 -7.08 -61.33
CA LEU A 599 23.83 -6.11 -61.86
C LEU A 599 24.01 -4.88 -60.96
N HIS A 600 25.27 -4.43 -60.89
CA HIS A 600 25.78 -3.16 -60.36
C HIS A 600 25.61 -2.80 -58.88
N CYS A 601 26.78 -2.71 -58.21
CA CYS A 601 26.98 -1.86 -57.04
C CYS A 601 27.53 -0.50 -57.46
N CYS A 602 27.08 0.52 -56.73
CA CYS A 602 27.82 1.70 -56.24
C CYS A 602 28.60 2.62 -57.22
N LYS A 603 28.21 3.90 -57.22
CA LYS A 603 29.15 5.05 -57.19
C LYS A 603 28.43 6.33 -56.74
N ASP A 604 29.03 7.06 -55.81
CA ASP A 604 28.64 8.43 -55.47
C ASP A 604 28.88 9.40 -56.63
N HIS A 605 28.11 10.49 -56.70
CA HIS A 605 28.56 11.88 -56.44
C HIS A 605 27.35 12.83 -56.55
N GLY A 606 27.34 13.94 -55.79
CA GLY A 606 26.22 14.89 -55.76
C GLY A 606 26.41 16.15 -56.63
N ILE A 607 25.64 17.19 -56.28
CA ILE A 607 25.58 18.59 -56.81
C ILE A 607 24.36 18.90 -57.71
N ASN A 608 23.81 20.10 -57.48
CA ASN A 608 22.56 20.67 -58.00
C ASN A 608 22.47 20.81 -59.53
N GLY A 609 21.24 20.79 -60.06
CA GLY A 609 20.88 21.26 -61.41
C GLY A 609 19.38 21.52 -61.58
N ASN A 610 19.01 22.71 -62.07
CA ASN A 610 17.61 23.16 -62.22
C ASN A 610 16.84 22.41 -63.33
N GLY A 611 15.50 22.40 -63.25
CA GLY A 611 14.58 22.07 -64.36
C GLY A 611 14.45 23.20 -65.42
N PRO A 612 13.34 23.32 -66.19
CA PRO A 612 11.99 22.77 -65.94
C PRO A 612 11.22 22.25 -67.20
N ASN A 613 9.90 22.04 -67.04
CA ASN A 613 8.82 21.85 -68.04
C ASN A 613 8.73 20.48 -68.75
N GLY A 614 7.54 19.88 -68.95
CA GLY A 614 6.19 20.21 -68.43
C GLY A 614 5.03 19.75 -69.35
N ILE A 615 3.78 19.87 -68.86
CA ILE A 615 2.48 19.81 -69.61
C ILE A 615 2.10 18.38 -70.09
N HIS A 616 0.90 17.82 -69.89
CA HIS A 616 -0.36 18.10 -69.14
C HIS A 616 -1.06 16.71 -68.91
N GLU A 617 -2.35 16.42 -68.64
CA GLU A 617 -3.72 16.99 -68.46
C GLU A 617 -4.53 15.84 -67.78
N GLU A 618 -5.65 15.93 -67.05
CA GLU A 618 -6.51 16.97 -66.43
C GLU A 618 -7.36 16.27 -65.31
N GLY A 619 -8.38 16.92 -64.70
CA GLY A 619 -9.50 16.21 -64.04
C GLY A 619 -9.75 16.38 -62.53
N SER A 620 -10.40 17.49 -62.15
CA SER A 620 -11.16 17.67 -60.88
C SER A 620 -12.66 17.26 -61.07
N PRO A 621 -13.61 17.28 -60.09
CA PRO A 621 -13.60 18.06 -58.82
C PRO A 621 -14.31 17.45 -57.55
N SER A 622 -14.06 18.08 -56.38
CA SER A 622 -15.00 18.59 -55.32
C SER A 622 -16.19 17.72 -54.77
N GLU A 623 -16.70 17.86 -53.52
CA GLU A 623 -16.64 18.90 -52.46
C GLU A 623 -16.48 18.34 -51.01
N MET A 624 -16.35 19.27 -50.06
CA MET A 624 -16.00 19.23 -48.64
C MET A 624 -17.02 18.62 -47.66
N GLU A 625 -16.52 18.18 -46.49
CA GLU A 625 -16.89 18.60 -45.10
C GLU A 625 -15.91 17.87 -44.14
N THR A 626 -14.88 18.50 -43.56
CA THR A 626 -14.83 19.28 -42.29
C THR A 626 -15.39 18.58 -41.06
N ASP A 627 -14.50 18.17 -40.15
CA ASP A 627 -14.61 18.48 -38.71
C ASP A 627 -13.23 18.38 -38.03
N GLU A 628 -13.05 19.10 -36.92
CA GLU A 628 -11.80 19.17 -36.14
C GLU A 628 -11.90 18.31 -34.85
N GLN A 629 -10.78 17.88 -34.28
CA GLN A 629 -10.70 17.39 -32.89
C GLN A 629 -9.42 17.91 -32.21
N ASP A 630 -9.57 18.37 -30.97
CA ASP A 630 -8.57 19.14 -30.24
C ASP A 630 -7.40 18.31 -29.65
N ASP A 631 -6.25 18.97 -29.48
CA ASP A 631 -5.15 18.51 -28.64
C ASP A 631 -5.45 18.75 -27.14
N GLU A 632 -5.27 17.72 -26.29
CA GLU A 632 -4.68 17.92 -24.96
C GLU A 632 -3.51 16.96 -24.77
N SER A 633 -2.32 17.51 -24.49
CA SER A 633 -1.08 16.76 -24.37
C SER A 633 -0.54 16.76 -22.93
N SER A 634 -0.63 15.61 -22.26
CA SER A 634 0.07 15.38 -21.00
C SER A 634 1.54 15.04 -21.27
N GLN A 635 2.45 15.97 -20.97
CA GLN A 635 3.89 15.77 -21.08
C GLN A 635 4.47 15.19 -19.78
N ASP A 636 4.89 13.93 -19.80
CA ASP A 636 5.83 13.38 -18.82
C ASP A 636 7.21 13.20 -19.47
N GLN A 637 8.21 13.89 -18.92
CA GLN A 637 9.62 13.75 -19.31
C GLN A 637 10.41 13.10 -18.19
N GLU A 638 10.69 11.80 -18.31
CA GLU A 638 11.74 11.17 -17.49
C GLU A 638 13.09 11.25 -18.22
N LEU A 639 14.10 11.81 -17.54
CA LEU A 639 15.46 11.91 -18.03
C LEU A 639 16.30 10.70 -17.55
N PRO A 640 17.15 10.11 -18.41
CA PRO A 640 17.98 8.97 -18.03
C PRO A 640 19.14 9.40 -17.14
N SER A 641 19.33 8.74 -15.99
CA SER A 641 20.51 8.94 -15.15
C SER A 641 21.69 8.08 -15.61
N GLU A 642 22.79 8.77 -15.89
CA GLU A 642 24.11 8.30 -16.34
C GLU A 642 24.66 7.09 -15.58
N ASN A 643 25.48 6.28 -16.26
CA ASN A 643 26.27 5.20 -15.67
C ASN A 643 27.70 5.22 -16.26
N GLU A 644 28.59 6.00 -15.65
CA GLU A 644 30.01 6.02 -15.96
C GLU A 644 30.80 4.96 -15.16
N ASN A 645 31.93 4.53 -15.73
CA ASN A 645 33.20 4.10 -15.12
C ASN A 645 33.22 3.58 -13.64
N SER A 646 33.90 2.47 -13.33
CA SER A 646 35.33 2.30 -13.65
C SER A 646 35.82 0.86 -13.68
N GLN A 647 36.71 0.60 -14.64
CA GLN A 647 38.07 0.04 -14.52
C GLN A 647 38.43 -0.93 -13.37
N SER A 648 39.20 -1.97 -13.74
CA SER A 648 40.18 -2.64 -12.87
C SER A 648 41.57 -2.55 -13.52
N GLU A 649 42.58 -2.14 -12.75
CA GLU A 649 43.93 -1.83 -13.25
C GLU A 649 44.91 -3.03 -13.19
N ASP A 650 46.05 -2.88 -13.89
CA ASP A 650 47.35 -3.50 -13.60
C ASP A 650 47.54 -5.05 -13.62
N SER A 651 48.69 -5.61 -14.03
CA SER A 651 50.00 -5.00 -14.33
C SER A 651 50.89 -5.91 -15.21
N VAL A 652 51.91 -5.30 -15.84
CA VAL A 652 53.15 -5.89 -16.42
C VAL A 652 53.05 -7.22 -17.22
N GLY A 653 53.06 -7.11 -18.54
CA GLY A 653 53.56 -8.15 -19.46
C GLY A 653 54.88 -7.70 -20.09
N GLY A 654 55.94 -8.52 -19.98
CA GLY A 654 57.27 -8.22 -20.55
C GLY A 654 57.49 -8.80 -21.96
N ASP A 655 58.48 -8.26 -22.67
CA ASP A 655 58.79 -8.62 -24.05
C ASP A 655 59.22 -10.09 -24.24
N ASN A 656 58.97 -10.65 -25.44
CA ASN A 656 59.99 -11.34 -26.24
C ASN A 656 59.53 -11.57 -27.70
N ASP A 657 60.47 -11.41 -28.62
CA ASP A 657 60.31 -11.38 -30.08
C ASP A 657 60.02 -12.73 -30.78
N SER A 658 59.71 -12.62 -32.08
CA SER A 658 59.95 -13.61 -33.16
C SER A 658 58.98 -14.80 -33.30
N GLU A 659 58.80 -15.43 -34.48
CA GLU A 659 59.54 -15.29 -35.76
C GLU A 659 58.62 -15.42 -37.01
N ASN A 660 59.17 -15.24 -38.22
CA ASN A 660 58.46 -15.26 -39.51
C ASN A 660 58.15 -16.68 -40.03
N GLY A 661 57.06 -16.83 -40.80
CA GLY A 661 56.73 -18.05 -41.57
C GLY A 661 56.10 -17.71 -42.93
N LEU A 662 56.72 -18.16 -44.03
CA LEU A 662 56.47 -17.64 -45.40
C LEU A 662 55.47 -18.49 -46.22
N CYS A 663 54.67 -17.81 -47.05
CA CYS A 663 54.01 -18.22 -48.31
C CYS A 663 53.68 -19.70 -48.61
N THR A 664 52.46 -19.92 -49.12
CA THR A 664 52.23 -20.08 -50.58
C THR A 664 50.75 -19.90 -50.98
N GLU A 665 50.51 -19.39 -52.19
CA GLU A 665 49.26 -19.60 -52.91
C GLU A 665 49.29 -20.98 -53.59
N ASP A 666 48.13 -21.65 -53.71
CA ASP A 666 47.92 -22.60 -54.82
C ASP A 666 46.44 -22.64 -55.22
N THR A 667 46.15 -22.88 -56.49
CA THR A 667 44.81 -22.70 -57.08
C THR A 667 44.33 -23.97 -57.78
N CYS A 668 43.17 -24.52 -57.36
CA CYS A 668 42.42 -25.47 -58.18
C CYS A 668 40.91 -25.33 -58.04
N LYS A 669 40.19 -25.76 -59.10
CA LYS A 669 38.78 -25.43 -59.34
C LYS A 669 37.85 -26.63 -59.12
N GLY A 670 36.79 -26.39 -58.35
CA GLY A 670 35.42 -26.75 -58.74
C GLY A 670 34.94 -28.20 -58.57
N GLN A 671 33.93 -28.36 -57.71
CA GLN A 671 32.85 -29.35 -57.88
C GLN A 671 31.52 -28.69 -57.47
N PRO A 672 30.45 -28.80 -58.27
CA PRO A 672 29.08 -28.42 -57.87
C PRO A 672 28.36 -29.61 -57.21
N LEU A 673 27.11 -29.37 -56.76
CA LEU A 673 26.24 -30.24 -55.94
C LEU A 673 26.61 -30.19 -54.45
N THR A 674 25.67 -30.11 -53.50
CA THR A 674 24.21 -30.31 -53.56
C THR A 674 23.40 -29.08 -53.12
N GLY A 675 22.14 -28.99 -53.56
CA GLY A 675 21.25 -27.87 -53.26
C GLY A 675 20.64 -27.91 -51.86
N HIS A 676 21.28 -27.25 -50.88
CA HIS A 676 20.63 -26.94 -49.60
C HIS A 676 19.66 -25.76 -49.79
N LYS A 677 18.36 -25.98 -49.56
CA LYS A 677 17.39 -24.88 -49.48
C LYS A 677 17.79 -23.93 -48.35
N LYS A 678 17.90 -22.62 -48.65
CA LYS A 678 18.31 -21.59 -47.69
C LYS A 678 17.30 -21.53 -46.53
N ARG A 679 17.68 -22.02 -45.35
CA ARG A 679 16.83 -21.97 -44.14
C ARG A 679 16.53 -20.51 -43.80
N LEU A 680 15.27 -20.22 -43.43
CA LEU A 680 14.77 -18.87 -43.12
C LEU A 680 15.26 -18.37 -41.75
N PHE A 681 15.52 -19.30 -40.83
CA PHE A 681 16.04 -19.08 -39.49
C PHE A 681 17.02 -20.20 -39.11
N THR A 682 17.88 -19.93 -38.13
CA THR A 682 18.63 -20.97 -37.38
C THR A 682 17.96 -21.18 -36.02
N PHE A 683 18.32 -22.22 -35.26
CA PHE A 683 17.78 -22.39 -33.90
C PHE A 683 18.83 -22.83 -32.89
N GLN A 684 18.63 -22.43 -31.62
CA GLN A 684 19.56 -22.66 -30.51
C GLN A 684 18.78 -22.95 -29.22
N PHE A 685 19.20 -23.97 -28.45
CA PHE A 685 18.71 -24.20 -27.09
C PHE A 685 19.52 -23.34 -26.11
N ASN A 686 18.84 -22.64 -25.20
CA ASN A 686 19.50 -21.86 -24.14
C ASN A 686 19.40 -22.53 -22.76
N ASN A 687 20.46 -22.31 -21.97
CA ASN A 687 20.69 -22.77 -20.60
C ASN A 687 20.88 -24.28 -20.38
N LEU A 688 22.13 -24.64 -20.07
CA LEU A 688 22.48 -25.87 -19.34
C LEU A 688 23.58 -25.54 -18.31
N GLY A 689 23.24 -25.57 -17.02
CA GLY A 689 24.21 -25.36 -15.96
C GLY A 689 25.08 -26.59 -15.74
N ASN A 690 26.38 -26.50 -16.04
CA ASN A 690 27.44 -27.46 -15.72
C ASN A 690 27.05 -28.97 -15.82
N THR A 691 26.71 -29.46 -17.01
CA THR A 691 26.98 -30.87 -17.39
C THR A 691 26.95 -31.07 -18.92
N ASP A 692 28.14 -31.12 -19.54
CA ASP A 692 28.44 -31.70 -20.86
C ASP A 692 27.48 -31.48 -22.05
N ILE A 693 27.57 -30.32 -22.72
CA ILE A 693 27.25 -30.21 -24.17
C ILE A 693 28.47 -30.59 -25.03
N ASN A 694 29.08 -31.75 -24.73
CA ASN A 694 30.17 -32.31 -25.55
C ASN A 694 29.66 -33.19 -26.72
N TYR A 695 28.36 -33.52 -26.74
CA TYR A 695 27.72 -34.39 -27.75
C TYR A 695 27.10 -33.65 -28.95
N ILE A 696 27.63 -32.49 -29.34
CA ILE A 696 27.43 -31.92 -30.69
C ILE A 696 28.80 -31.82 -31.41
N LYS A 697 29.56 -32.91 -31.37
CA LYS A 697 30.82 -33.09 -32.12
C LYS A 697 30.90 -34.38 -32.95
N ASP A 698 30.01 -35.35 -32.73
CA ASP A 698 29.82 -36.52 -33.59
C ASP A 698 28.41 -36.50 -34.20
N ASP A 699 28.35 -36.65 -35.53
CA ASP A 699 27.16 -36.66 -36.41
C ASP A 699 26.01 -35.68 -36.05
N THR A 700 26.16 -34.41 -36.47
CA THR A 700 25.22 -33.28 -36.26
C THR A 700 23.80 -33.47 -36.82
N ARG A 701 23.47 -34.64 -37.39
CA ARG A 701 22.20 -34.94 -38.04
C ARG A 701 21.11 -35.41 -37.06
N HIS A 702 21.50 -35.89 -35.89
CA HIS A 702 20.61 -36.55 -34.93
C HIS A 702 20.50 -35.76 -33.61
N ILE A 703 19.26 -35.47 -33.18
CA ILE A 703 18.94 -34.78 -31.93
C ILE A 703 18.28 -35.78 -30.99
N ARG A 704 18.75 -35.84 -29.75
CA ARG A 704 18.15 -36.64 -28.66
C ARG A 704 17.72 -35.76 -27.50
N PHE A 705 16.62 -36.16 -26.86
CA PHE A 705 16.09 -35.56 -25.64
C PHE A 705 16.03 -36.65 -24.56
N ASP A 706 17.02 -36.68 -23.67
CA ASP A 706 17.21 -37.75 -22.69
C ASP A 706 16.16 -37.76 -21.56
N ASP A 707 15.96 -38.92 -20.92
CA ASP A 707 14.79 -39.24 -20.10
C ASP A 707 14.74 -38.59 -18.69
N ARG A 708 15.56 -37.57 -18.42
CA ARG A 708 15.34 -36.69 -17.27
C ARG A 708 14.20 -35.73 -17.62
N GLN A 709 12.99 -36.02 -17.13
CA GLN A 709 11.79 -35.21 -17.31
C GLN A 709 12.12 -33.70 -17.28
N PRO A 710 11.97 -32.97 -18.40
CA PRO A 710 12.14 -31.53 -18.40
C PRO A 710 10.95 -30.93 -17.65
N ARG A 711 11.13 -30.72 -16.34
CA ARG A 711 10.44 -29.62 -15.65
C ARG A 711 10.80 -28.37 -16.45
N LEU A 712 9.79 -27.76 -17.04
CA LEU A 712 9.94 -26.58 -17.90
C LEU A 712 10.36 -25.39 -17.04
N ASP A 713 11.66 -25.29 -16.78
CA ASP A 713 12.26 -24.13 -16.11
C ASP A 713 12.03 -22.88 -16.98
N GLU A 714 11.70 -21.76 -16.34
CA GLU A 714 11.35 -20.47 -16.96
C GLU A 714 12.48 -19.90 -17.85
N ARG A 715 13.66 -20.53 -17.80
CA ARG A 715 14.92 -20.13 -18.42
C ARG A 715 15.33 -21.00 -19.61
N SER A 716 14.63 -22.11 -19.87
CA SER A 716 15.03 -23.11 -20.88
C SER A 716 14.06 -23.12 -22.07
N PHE A 717 14.52 -22.58 -23.21
CA PHE A 717 13.71 -22.49 -24.43
C PHE A 717 14.55 -22.66 -25.70
N LEU A 718 13.87 -22.98 -26.81
CA LEU A 718 14.42 -23.00 -28.15
C LEU A 718 14.24 -21.62 -28.80
N ALA A 719 15.33 -20.90 -29.03
CA ALA A 719 15.32 -19.65 -29.78
C ALA A 719 15.33 -19.94 -31.29
N LEU A 720 14.44 -19.33 -32.06
CA LEU A 720 14.50 -19.30 -33.53
C LEU A 720 15.08 -17.96 -33.98
N ASP A 721 16.28 -18.00 -34.55
CA ASP A 721 17.04 -16.81 -34.92
C ASP A 721 16.84 -16.45 -36.39
N TRP A 722 15.98 -15.46 -36.62
CA TRP A 722 15.68 -14.91 -37.94
C TRP A 722 16.70 -13.85 -38.35
N ASP A 723 17.03 -13.83 -39.64
CA ASP A 723 17.73 -12.68 -40.24
C ASP A 723 16.69 -11.58 -40.58
N PRO A 724 16.95 -10.29 -40.30
CA PRO A 724 15.99 -9.21 -40.55
C PRO A 724 15.46 -9.13 -41.98
N GLU A 725 16.29 -9.42 -42.99
CA GLU A 725 15.87 -9.40 -44.40
C GLU A 725 14.93 -10.56 -44.73
N LEU A 726 15.08 -11.70 -44.04
CA LEU A 726 14.25 -12.88 -44.22
C LEU A 726 12.94 -12.76 -43.43
N LYS A 727 12.98 -12.21 -42.20
CA LYS A 727 11.78 -11.84 -41.44
C LYS A 727 10.90 -10.92 -42.27
N LYS A 728 11.44 -9.78 -42.73
CA LYS A 728 10.68 -8.77 -43.50
C LYS A 728 10.08 -9.27 -44.83
N ARG A 729 10.59 -10.37 -45.39
CA ARG A 729 10.06 -10.97 -46.64
C ARG A 729 9.08 -12.12 -46.40
N TYR A 730 9.34 -12.95 -45.40
CA TYR A 730 8.68 -14.25 -45.23
C TYR A 730 7.82 -14.37 -43.97
N PHE A 731 8.05 -13.54 -42.95
CA PHE A 731 7.21 -13.45 -41.76
C PHE A 731 6.09 -12.41 -41.98
N ASP A 732 4.92 -12.66 -41.41
CA ASP A 732 3.75 -11.79 -41.52
C ASP A 732 3.23 -11.49 -40.10
N ASP A 733 3.75 -10.42 -39.49
CA ASP A 733 3.47 -10.11 -38.08
C ASP A 733 1.96 -9.90 -37.81
N SER A 734 1.23 -9.32 -38.76
CA SER A 734 -0.23 -9.14 -38.65
C SER A 734 -0.98 -10.48 -38.68
N ALA A 735 -0.59 -11.41 -39.56
CA ALA A 735 -1.15 -12.77 -39.57
C ALA A 735 -0.67 -13.63 -38.39
N ALA A 736 0.41 -13.25 -37.70
CA ALA A 736 0.86 -13.92 -36.48
C ALA A 736 0.00 -13.53 -35.27
N GLU A 737 -0.34 -12.25 -35.12
CA GLU A 737 -1.10 -11.70 -33.99
C GLU A 737 -2.64 -11.83 -34.14
N ASP A 738 -3.14 -12.06 -35.35
CA ASP A 738 -4.57 -12.25 -35.68
C ASP A 738 -5.23 -13.43 -34.90
N PHE A 739 -6.37 -13.16 -34.26
CA PHE A 739 -7.11 -14.08 -33.38
C PHE A 739 -8.64 -13.94 -33.54
N GLU A 740 -9.39 -14.98 -33.14
CA GLU A 740 -10.86 -15.03 -33.18
C GLU A 740 -11.48 -14.88 -31.79
N LYS A 741 -12.77 -14.49 -31.71
CA LYS A 741 -13.50 -14.33 -30.44
C LYS A 741 -14.64 -15.32 -30.34
N HIS A 742 -14.70 -16.05 -29.23
CA HIS A 742 -15.79 -16.94 -28.90
C HIS A 742 -17.02 -16.16 -28.39
N GLU A 743 -18.24 -16.70 -28.56
CA GLU A 743 -19.51 -16.07 -28.14
C GLU A 743 -19.51 -15.63 -26.66
N SER A 744 -18.78 -16.34 -25.80
CA SER A 744 -18.66 -15.97 -24.37
C SER A 744 -17.97 -14.63 -24.12
N VAL A 745 -17.20 -14.11 -25.08
CA VAL A 745 -16.59 -12.76 -25.02
C VAL A 745 -17.64 -11.66 -25.24
N GLU A 746 -18.68 -11.92 -26.03
CA GLU A 746 -19.77 -10.96 -26.29
C GLU A 746 -20.79 -10.87 -25.15
N TYR A 747 -20.76 -11.81 -24.20
CA TYR A 747 -21.67 -11.84 -23.05
C TYR A 747 -21.44 -10.62 -22.14
N LYS A 748 -22.23 -9.57 -22.38
CA LYS A 748 -22.35 -8.43 -21.48
C LYS A 748 -23.01 -8.92 -20.18
N PRO A 749 -22.31 -8.89 -19.02
CA PRO A 749 -22.93 -9.28 -17.77
C PRO A 749 -24.12 -8.36 -17.46
N PRO A 750 -25.14 -8.86 -16.73
CA PRO A 750 -26.23 -8.01 -16.24
C PRO A 750 -25.67 -6.82 -15.45
N LYS A 751 -26.43 -5.70 -15.45
CA LYS A 751 -26.06 -4.44 -14.78
C LYS A 751 -25.38 -4.71 -13.43
N LYS A 752 -24.24 -4.05 -13.17
CA LYS A 752 -23.37 -4.25 -11.99
C LYS A 752 -24.22 -4.61 -10.75
N PRO A 753 -24.07 -5.81 -10.16
CA PRO A 753 -24.91 -6.21 -9.04
C PRO A 753 -24.68 -5.24 -7.88
N PHE A 754 -25.74 -4.52 -7.54
CA PHE A 754 -25.81 -3.67 -6.38
C PHE A 754 -26.31 -4.49 -5.19
N VAL A 755 -25.92 -4.08 -4.00
CA VAL A 755 -26.30 -4.69 -2.71
C VAL A 755 -26.83 -3.57 -1.83
N LYS A 756 -27.92 -3.77 -1.09
CA LYS A 756 -28.41 -2.75 -0.17
C LYS A 756 -27.65 -2.79 1.15
N LEU A 757 -27.54 -1.66 1.82
CA LEU A 757 -26.94 -1.59 3.15
C LEU A 757 -27.62 -2.56 4.14
N LYS A 758 -28.94 -2.76 3.99
CA LYS A 758 -29.73 -3.74 4.74
C LYS A 758 -29.21 -5.17 4.56
N ASP A 759 -29.01 -5.63 3.33
CA ASP A 759 -28.43 -6.94 3.02
C ASP A 759 -27.07 -7.17 3.71
N CYS A 760 -26.25 -6.11 3.81
CA CYS A 760 -24.96 -6.15 4.52
C CYS A 760 -25.11 -6.24 6.05
N ILE A 761 -26.17 -5.67 6.63
CA ILE A 761 -26.52 -5.77 8.06
C ILE A 761 -27.11 -7.15 8.38
N GLU A 762 -27.94 -7.70 7.49
CA GLU A 762 -28.40 -9.10 7.57
C GLU A 762 -27.22 -10.08 7.50
N LEU A 763 -26.25 -9.84 6.60
CA LEU A 763 -25.05 -10.66 6.52
C LEU A 763 -24.16 -10.51 7.78
N PHE A 764 -24.05 -9.33 8.37
CA PHE A 764 -23.34 -9.09 9.65
C PHE A 764 -24.01 -9.81 10.84
N THR A 765 -25.34 -9.88 10.85
CA THR A 765 -26.12 -10.56 11.90
C THR A 765 -26.39 -12.04 11.60
N THR A 766 -25.90 -12.56 10.47
CA THR A 766 -26.01 -13.98 10.14
C THR A 766 -25.06 -14.83 11.00
N LYS A 767 -25.44 -16.09 11.25
CA LYS A 767 -24.62 -17.05 11.99
C LYS A 767 -23.46 -17.56 11.13
N GLU A 768 -22.23 -17.26 11.53
CA GLU A 768 -20.98 -17.72 10.89
C GLU A 768 -20.32 -18.87 11.68
N LYS A 769 -19.31 -19.51 11.08
CA LYS A 769 -18.39 -20.43 11.77
C LYS A 769 -17.02 -19.76 11.87
N LEU A 770 -16.43 -19.73 13.06
CA LEU A 770 -15.08 -19.22 13.28
C LEU A 770 -14.03 -20.00 12.48
N GLY A 771 -13.00 -19.28 12.02
CA GLY A 771 -11.89 -19.83 11.26
C GLY A 771 -10.94 -20.69 12.10
N ALA A 772 -9.97 -21.34 11.45
CA ALA A 772 -8.90 -22.06 12.15
C ALA A 772 -7.96 -21.12 12.93
N GLU A 773 -7.77 -19.90 12.43
CA GLU A 773 -6.87 -18.90 12.99
C GLU A 773 -7.49 -18.03 14.12
N ASP A 774 -8.82 -18.10 14.31
CA ASP A 774 -9.56 -17.38 15.36
C ASP A 774 -10.57 -18.30 16.12
N PRO A 775 -10.10 -19.37 16.79
CA PRO A 775 -10.96 -20.32 17.49
C PRO A 775 -11.33 -19.84 18.91
N TRP A 776 -12.58 -20.05 19.31
CA TRP A 776 -13.06 -19.67 20.65
C TRP A 776 -12.69 -20.69 21.72
N TYR A 777 -12.15 -20.24 22.86
CA TYR A 777 -11.88 -21.10 24.01
C TYR A 777 -13.18 -21.56 24.70
N CYS A 778 -13.51 -22.84 24.60
CA CYS A 778 -14.69 -23.40 25.25
C CYS A 778 -14.39 -23.79 26.71
N PRO A 779 -15.03 -23.18 27.73
CA PRO A 779 -14.74 -23.49 29.14
C PRO A 779 -15.17 -24.92 29.55
N ASN A 780 -16.11 -25.54 28.83
CA ASN A 780 -16.56 -26.90 29.10
C ASN A 780 -15.55 -27.94 28.55
N CYS A 781 -15.16 -27.82 27.29
CA CYS A 781 -14.14 -28.70 26.67
C CYS A 781 -12.71 -28.40 27.19
N LYS A 782 -12.48 -27.17 27.66
CA LYS A 782 -11.18 -26.59 28.05
C LYS A 782 -10.17 -26.47 26.90
N GLU A 783 -10.69 -26.37 25.68
CA GLU A 783 -9.92 -26.32 24.43
C GLU A 783 -10.45 -25.20 23.51
N HIS A 784 -9.60 -24.77 22.57
CA HIS A 784 -10.00 -23.86 21.50
C HIS A 784 -10.79 -24.61 20.42
N GLN A 785 -11.93 -24.05 20.03
CA GLN A 785 -12.93 -24.71 19.19
C GLN A 785 -13.40 -23.77 18.07
N GLN A 786 -13.64 -24.31 16.87
CA GLN A 786 -14.28 -23.57 15.77
C GLN A 786 -15.79 -23.42 16.05
N ALA A 787 -16.12 -22.63 17.07
CA ALA A 787 -17.49 -22.29 17.45
C ALA A 787 -18.22 -21.60 16.30
N THR A 788 -19.54 -21.74 16.28
CA THR A 788 -20.37 -20.86 15.46
C THR A 788 -20.71 -19.61 16.24
N LYS A 789 -20.45 -18.45 15.65
CA LYS A 789 -20.69 -17.12 16.21
C LYS A 789 -21.90 -16.50 15.51
N LYS A 790 -22.72 -15.76 16.25
CA LYS A 790 -23.76 -14.88 15.73
C LYS A 790 -23.73 -13.58 16.52
N LEU A 791 -23.89 -12.47 15.82
CA LEU A 791 -24.09 -11.16 16.41
C LEU A 791 -25.55 -10.72 16.21
N ASP A 792 -26.10 -10.02 17.19
CA ASP A 792 -27.41 -9.37 17.13
C ASP A 792 -27.30 -7.96 17.72
N LEU A 793 -27.93 -6.95 17.11
CA LEU A 793 -27.85 -5.58 17.60
C LEU A 793 -28.83 -5.39 18.78
N TRP A 794 -28.34 -4.91 19.93
CA TRP A 794 -29.16 -4.73 21.14
C TRP A 794 -29.48 -3.26 21.44
N SER A 795 -28.52 -2.36 21.25
CA SER A 795 -28.71 -0.92 21.30
C SER A 795 -27.76 -0.22 20.32
N LEU A 796 -28.20 0.91 19.75
CA LEU A 796 -27.43 1.67 18.75
C LEU A 796 -27.12 3.09 19.25
N PRO A 797 -25.92 3.62 18.94
CA PRO A 797 -25.45 4.92 19.41
C PRO A 797 -26.19 6.11 18.78
N PRO A 798 -26.13 7.31 19.38
CA PRO A 798 -26.54 8.57 18.73
C PRO A 798 -25.89 8.81 17.37
N VAL A 799 -24.60 8.46 17.21
CA VAL A 799 -23.90 8.50 15.92
C VAL A 799 -23.35 7.12 15.60
N LEU A 800 -23.91 6.50 14.56
CA LEU A 800 -23.55 5.17 14.07
C LEU A 800 -22.53 5.30 12.94
N VAL A 801 -21.33 4.77 13.16
CA VAL A 801 -20.29 4.65 12.14
C VAL A 801 -20.36 3.27 11.50
N VAL A 802 -20.46 3.22 10.17
CA VAL A 802 -20.64 1.98 9.39
C VAL A 802 -19.55 1.86 8.34
N HIS A 803 -18.56 1.00 8.59
CA HIS A 803 -17.52 0.63 7.64
C HIS A 803 -18.01 -0.49 6.73
N LEU A 804 -17.83 -0.33 5.42
CA LEU A 804 -18.07 -1.35 4.41
C LEU A 804 -16.75 -2.10 4.15
N LYS A 805 -16.67 -3.38 4.53
CA LYS A 805 -15.44 -4.19 4.46
C LYS A 805 -15.06 -4.52 3.01
N ARG A 806 -14.52 -3.53 2.30
CA ARG A 806 -14.12 -3.61 0.88
C ARG A 806 -12.79 -4.31 0.68
N PHE A 807 -11.81 -4.11 1.55
CA PHE A 807 -10.49 -4.70 1.41
C PHE A 807 -10.48 -6.17 1.86
N SER A 808 -9.91 -7.03 1.03
CA SER A 808 -9.71 -8.45 1.31
C SER A 808 -8.23 -8.81 1.15
N TYR A 809 -7.58 -9.09 2.28
CA TYR A 809 -6.19 -9.52 2.33
C TYR A 809 -6.11 -11.03 2.10
N SER A 810 -5.59 -11.45 0.94
CA SER A 810 -5.02 -12.80 0.77
C SER A 810 -3.49 -12.70 0.77
N ARG A 811 -2.80 -13.84 0.96
CA ARG A 811 -1.33 -13.89 1.00
C ARG A 811 -0.64 -13.44 -0.30
N TYR A 812 -1.37 -13.44 -1.43
CA TYR A 812 -0.82 -13.15 -2.76
C TYR A 812 -1.53 -12.00 -3.50
N MET A 813 -2.80 -11.72 -3.16
CA MET A 813 -3.63 -10.70 -3.80
C MET A 813 -4.32 -9.82 -2.75
N ARG A 814 -4.17 -8.50 -2.89
CA ARG A 814 -4.91 -7.48 -2.13
C ARG A 814 -6.11 -7.03 -2.96
N ASP A 815 -7.26 -7.64 -2.73
CA ASP A 815 -8.49 -7.38 -3.49
C ASP A 815 -9.32 -6.26 -2.85
N LYS A 816 -10.07 -5.51 -3.68
CA LYS A 816 -11.00 -4.46 -3.25
C LYS A 816 -12.36 -4.71 -3.88
N LEU A 817 -13.37 -4.88 -3.05
CA LEU A 817 -14.75 -5.08 -3.49
C LEU A 817 -15.37 -3.73 -3.91
N ASP A 818 -15.23 -3.37 -5.18
CA ASP A 818 -15.94 -2.25 -5.82
C ASP A 818 -17.44 -2.56 -6.12
N THR A 819 -18.09 -3.34 -5.25
CA THR A 819 -19.54 -3.57 -5.25
C THR A 819 -20.26 -2.24 -4.99
N LEU A 820 -21.27 -1.90 -5.80
CA LEU A 820 -22.10 -0.74 -5.50
C LEU A 820 -23.01 -1.07 -4.31
N VAL A 821 -22.93 -0.26 -3.25
CA VAL A 821 -23.76 -0.42 -2.05
C VAL A 821 -24.80 0.69 -2.05
N GLU A 822 -26.07 0.32 -2.13
CA GLU A 822 -27.22 1.23 -2.04
C GLU A 822 -27.48 1.53 -0.55
N PHE A 823 -27.18 2.75 -0.11
CA PHE A 823 -27.44 3.23 1.25
C PHE A 823 -28.30 4.52 1.20
N PRO A 824 -29.29 4.69 2.08
CA PRO A 824 -30.14 5.87 2.10
C PRO A 824 -29.44 7.06 2.76
N THR A 825 -29.60 8.27 2.22
CA THR A 825 -29.06 9.51 2.81
C THR A 825 -29.89 10.01 3.99
N ASN A 826 -31.17 9.68 4.04
CA ASN A 826 -32.11 10.08 5.09
C ASN A 826 -33.04 8.89 5.44
N ASP A 827 -33.58 8.85 6.65
CA ASP A 827 -34.52 7.81 7.13
C ASP A 827 -34.01 6.36 7.02
N LEU A 828 -32.73 6.12 7.34
CA LEU A 828 -32.23 4.77 7.61
C LEU A 828 -32.89 4.24 8.90
N ASP A 829 -33.96 3.47 8.75
CA ASP A 829 -34.63 2.77 9.85
C ASP A 829 -33.84 1.50 10.20
N MET A 830 -33.31 1.45 11.42
CA MET A 830 -32.52 0.34 11.97
C MET A 830 -33.34 -0.53 12.94
N SER A 831 -34.59 -0.19 13.25
CA SER A 831 -35.36 -0.88 14.30
C SER A 831 -35.70 -2.34 13.96
N GLU A 832 -35.71 -2.71 12.68
CA GLU A 832 -35.93 -4.11 12.26
C GLU A 832 -34.75 -5.04 12.59
N PHE A 833 -33.55 -4.49 12.81
CA PHE A 833 -32.34 -5.26 13.17
C PHE A 833 -32.09 -5.32 14.69
N LEU A 834 -32.90 -4.61 15.48
CA LEU A 834 -32.75 -4.51 16.94
C LEU A 834 -33.55 -5.61 17.65
N ILE A 835 -32.87 -6.52 18.33
CA ILE A 835 -33.51 -7.63 19.08
C ILE A 835 -34.10 -7.22 20.43
N ASN A 836 -33.86 -5.98 20.87
CA ASN A 836 -34.40 -5.44 22.12
C ASN A 836 -35.80 -4.84 21.88
N PRO A 837 -36.88 -5.44 22.42
CA PRO A 837 -38.26 -4.99 22.16
C PRO A 837 -38.59 -3.61 22.75
N ASN A 838 -37.70 -3.03 23.58
CA ASN A 838 -37.88 -1.73 24.21
C ASN A 838 -37.04 -0.61 23.57
N ALA A 839 -36.29 -0.89 22.50
CA ALA A 839 -35.32 0.06 21.94
C ALA A 839 -35.96 1.27 21.22
N GLY A 840 -37.25 1.18 20.85
CA GLY A 840 -37.96 2.26 20.16
C GLY A 840 -37.58 2.42 18.68
N PRO A 841 -38.07 3.48 18.02
CA PRO A 841 -37.71 3.79 16.64
C PRO A 841 -36.29 4.36 16.55
N CYS A 842 -35.40 3.70 15.81
CA CYS A 842 -34.01 4.10 15.60
C CYS A 842 -33.79 4.49 14.14
N ARG A 843 -34.13 5.74 13.82
CA ARG A 843 -33.96 6.33 12.48
C ARG A 843 -32.74 7.21 12.40
N TYR A 844 -31.98 7.07 11.32
CA TYR A 844 -30.74 7.82 11.10
C TYR A 844 -30.74 8.59 9.78
N ASN A 845 -30.07 9.75 9.78
CA ASN A 845 -29.73 10.50 8.59
C ASN A 845 -28.20 10.50 8.41
N LEU A 846 -27.74 10.45 7.17
CA LEU A 846 -26.32 10.45 6.82
C LEU A 846 -25.74 11.87 7.04
N ILE A 847 -24.58 11.96 7.70
CA ILE A 847 -23.89 13.22 8.00
C ILE A 847 -22.51 13.31 7.35
N ALA A 848 -21.82 12.19 7.12
CA ALA A 848 -20.56 12.14 6.39
C ALA A 848 -20.31 10.78 5.73
N VAL A 849 -19.42 10.77 4.73
CA VAL A 849 -18.94 9.58 4.03
C VAL A 849 -17.44 9.74 3.75
N SER A 850 -16.63 8.78 4.20
CA SER A 850 -15.27 8.58 3.70
C SER A 850 -15.31 7.78 2.40
N ASN A 851 -14.67 8.28 1.35
CA ASN A 851 -14.57 7.63 0.03
C ASN A 851 -13.16 7.03 -0.16
N HIS A 852 -13.04 5.93 -0.91
CA HIS A 852 -11.75 5.41 -1.39
C HIS A 852 -11.73 5.09 -2.89
N TYR A 853 -10.88 5.81 -3.62
CA TYR A 853 -10.57 5.63 -5.04
C TYR A 853 -9.33 4.76 -5.20
N GLY A 854 -9.20 4.05 -6.33
CA GLY A 854 -8.07 3.14 -6.56
C GLY A 854 -8.05 1.93 -5.63
N GLY A 855 -6.87 1.31 -5.45
CA GLY A 855 -6.66 0.04 -4.76
C GLY A 855 -5.56 0.09 -3.69
N MET A 856 -5.33 -1.02 -2.98
CA MET A 856 -4.52 -1.07 -1.75
C MET A 856 -2.97 -1.10 -1.98
N GLY A 857 -2.54 -0.64 -3.14
CA GLY A 857 -1.14 -0.29 -3.46
C GLY A 857 -1.01 1.07 -4.17
N GLY A 858 -2.12 1.81 -4.29
CA GLY A 858 -2.25 3.05 -5.06
C GLY A 858 -3.72 3.47 -5.10
N GLY A 859 -4.12 4.30 -4.13
CA GLY A 859 -5.46 4.83 -3.98
C GLY A 859 -5.47 6.22 -3.36
N HIS A 860 -6.67 6.78 -3.17
CA HIS A 860 -6.86 8.12 -2.61
C HIS A 860 -8.13 8.17 -1.76
N TYR A 861 -8.12 8.97 -0.70
CA TYR A 861 -9.26 9.12 0.21
C TYR A 861 -9.75 10.57 0.24
N THR A 862 -11.07 10.74 0.16
CA THR A 862 -11.74 12.04 0.26
C THR A 862 -12.95 11.90 1.16
N ALA A 863 -13.68 12.99 1.45
CA ALA A 863 -14.91 12.90 2.22
C ALA A 863 -16.05 13.70 1.59
N PHE A 864 -17.28 13.19 1.67
CA PHE A 864 -18.47 14.03 1.66
C PHE A 864 -18.88 14.31 3.11
N ALA A 865 -19.30 15.53 3.43
CA ALA A 865 -19.92 15.82 4.72
C ALA A 865 -21.01 16.89 4.61
N LYS A 866 -22.00 16.81 5.48
CA LYS A 866 -23.13 17.74 5.60
C LYS A 866 -22.78 18.79 6.64
N ASN A 867 -22.58 20.03 6.22
CA ASN A 867 -22.21 21.10 7.14
C ASN A 867 -23.37 21.40 8.10
N LYS A 868 -23.11 21.41 9.41
CA LYS A 868 -24.16 21.50 10.43
C LYS A 868 -24.84 22.88 10.50
N ASP A 869 -24.18 23.94 10.02
CA ASP A 869 -24.63 25.32 10.19
C ASP A 869 -25.52 25.81 9.02
N ASP A 870 -25.48 25.15 7.86
CA ASP A 870 -26.37 25.43 6.71
C ASP A 870 -27.13 24.22 6.13
N GLY A 871 -26.81 23.00 6.58
CA GLY A 871 -27.44 21.76 6.15
C GLY A 871 -27.08 21.26 4.75
N LYS A 872 -26.10 21.86 4.05
CA LYS A 872 -25.69 21.46 2.70
C LYS A 872 -24.55 20.44 2.70
N TRP A 873 -24.43 19.72 1.59
CA TRP A 873 -23.34 18.76 1.36
C TRP A 873 -22.14 19.41 0.69
N TYR A 874 -20.96 19.02 1.15
CA TYR A 874 -19.66 19.46 0.63
C TYR A 874 -18.74 18.25 0.42
N TYR A 875 -17.88 18.36 -0.58
CA TYR A 875 -16.83 17.41 -0.92
C TYR A 875 -15.48 17.99 -0.50
N PHE A 876 -14.69 17.20 0.22
CA PHE A 876 -13.41 17.57 0.82
C PHE A 876 -12.32 16.67 0.24
N ASP A 877 -11.45 17.25 -0.58
CA ASP A 877 -10.37 16.57 -1.30
C ASP A 877 -9.03 17.20 -0.88
N ASP A 878 -8.45 16.63 0.19
CA ASP A 878 -7.37 17.23 0.97
C ASP A 878 -7.63 18.72 1.28
N SER A 879 -6.87 19.65 0.70
CA SER A 879 -7.01 21.10 0.91
C SER A 879 -8.13 21.76 0.09
N SER A 880 -8.79 21.02 -0.80
CA SER A 880 -9.92 21.51 -1.62
C SER A 880 -11.26 21.25 -0.93
N VAL A 881 -12.16 22.23 -0.98
CA VAL A 881 -13.56 22.12 -0.52
C VAL A 881 -14.48 22.62 -1.61
N SER A 882 -15.48 21.82 -1.99
CA SER A 882 -16.47 22.18 -3.03
C SER A 882 -17.88 21.75 -2.63
N THR A 883 -18.92 22.34 -3.24
CA THR A 883 -20.32 21.97 -2.99
C THR A 883 -20.67 20.65 -3.69
N ALA A 884 -21.38 19.77 -2.98
CA ALA A 884 -21.84 18.48 -3.50
C ALA A 884 -23.38 18.36 -3.46
N CYS A 885 -23.93 17.41 -4.21
CA CYS A 885 -25.34 16.99 -4.10
C CYS A 885 -25.47 15.53 -3.64
N GLU A 886 -26.62 15.16 -3.07
CA GLU A 886 -26.83 13.80 -2.53
C GLU A 886 -26.70 12.70 -3.62
N ASP A 887 -27.04 13.00 -4.87
CA ASP A 887 -26.89 12.07 -6.01
C ASP A 887 -25.43 11.62 -6.23
N GLN A 888 -24.46 12.52 -6.06
CA GLN A 888 -23.03 12.22 -6.21
C GLN A 888 -22.52 11.23 -5.15
N ILE A 889 -23.14 11.25 -3.96
CA ILE A 889 -22.78 10.38 -2.83
C ILE A 889 -23.23 8.95 -3.10
N VAL A 890 -24.47 8.76 -3.57
CA VAL A 890 -25.10 7.43 -3.74
C VAL A 890 -24.81 6.77 -5.10
N ALA A 891 -24.46 7.54 -6.14
CA ALA A 891 -24.26 7.00 -7.49
C ALA A 891 -22.91 6.30 -7.72
N SER A 892 -22.10 6.06 -6.68
CA SER A 892 -20.69 5.65 -6.83
C SER A 892 -20.29 4.43 -5.99
N THR A 893 -19.18 3.77 -6.38
CA THR A 893 -18.64 2.58 -5.69
C THR A 893 -17.57 2.93 -4.64
N PHE A 894 -17.24 4.20 -4.48
CA PHE A 894 -16.17 4.71 -3.61
C PHE A 894 -16.51 4.81 -2.10
N PRO A 895 -17.77 5.00 -1.66
CA PRO A 895 -18.12 5.08 -0.24
C PRO A 895 -17.60 3.88 0.56
N TYR A 896 -16.86 4.16 1.62
CA TYR A 896 -16.07 3.19 2.37
C TYR A 896 -16.41 3.18 3.87
N VAL A 897 -16.58 4.36 4.48
CA VAL A 897 -17.15 4.49 5.84
C VAL A 897 -18.27 5.53 5.81
N LEU A 898 -19.43 5.17 6.34
CA LEU A 898 -20.63 6.01 6.43
C LEU A 898 -20.82 6.48 7.87
N PHE A 899 -21.15 7.75 8.08
CA PHE A 899 -21.48 8.32 9.39
C PHE A 899 -22.94 8.73 9.41
N TYR A 900 -23.70 8.20 10.37
CA TYR A 900 -25.14 8.35 10.50
C TYR A 900 -25.51 8.93 11.88
N GLN A 901 -26.30 10.01 11.94
CA GLN A 901 -26.83 10.58 13.20
C GLN A 901 -28.30 10.22 13.40
N ARG A 902 -28.67 9.81 14.62
CA ARG A 902 -30.02 9.37 15.00
C ARG A 902 -30.94 10.57 15.17
N GLN A 903 -32.11 10.56 14.51
CA GLN A 903 -32.99 11.73 14.38
C GLN A 903 -33.48 12.31 15.72
N ASP A 904 -33.66 11.48 16.75
CA ASP A 904 -34.04 11.85 18.12
C ASP A 904 -32.90 12.46 18.95
N THR A 905 -31.67 12.47 18.41
CA THR A 905 -30.47 13.03 19.05
C THR A 905 -30.00 14.33 18.39
N ILE A 906 -30.82 14.90 17.51
CA ILE A 906 -30.66 16.26 16.99
C ILE A 906 -31.05 17.25 18.09
N SER A 907 -30.34 18.38 18.17
CA SER A 907 -30.18 19.24 19.34
C SER A 907 -31.48 19.64 20.06
N GLY A 908 -31.51 19.44 21.39
CA GLY A 908 -32.57 19.93 22.28
C GLY A 908 -33.41 18.87 22.97
N THR A 909 -33.30 17.60 22.60
CA THR A 909 -34.08 16.49 23.20
C THR A 909 -33.65 16.11 24.61
N GLY A 910 -32.43 16.47 25.07
CA GLY A 910 -31.97 16.14 26.42
C GLY A 910 -31.29 14.77 26.54
N PHE A 911 -30.91 14.17 25.41
CA PHE A 911 -30.34 12.82 25.34
C PHE A 911 -28.88 12.80 25.81
N PHE A 912 -28.07 13.77 25.40
CA PHE A 912 -26.71 13.94 25.92
C PHE A 912 -26.75 14.55 27.33
N PRO A 913 -25.82 14.18 28.25
CA PRO A 913 -25.67 14.86 29.54
C PRO A 913 -25.51 16.38 29.38
N LEU A 914 -24.80 16.77 28.31
CA LEU A 914 -24.52 18.15 27.88
C LEU A 914 -25.77 19.03 27.70
N ASP A 915 -26.90 18.46 27.26
CA ASP A 915 -28.16 19.19 27.04
C ASP A 915 -28.88 19.57 28.35
N ARG A 916 -28.57 18.86 29.45
CA ARG A 916 -29.29 19.01 30.73
C ARG A 916 -28.84 20.26 31.48
N GLU A 917 -27.56 20.59 31.38
CA GLU A 917 -26.96 21.80 31.96
C GLU A 917 -27.54 23.08 31.35
N THR A 918 -27.69 23.11 30.02
CA THR A 918 -28.19 24.27 29.27
C THR A 918 -29.61 24.66 29.68
N LYS A 919 -30.46 23.68 30.00
CA LYS A 919 -31.84 23.91 30.48
C LYS A 919 -31.86 24.46 31.92
N GLN A 920 -30.93 24.03 32.79
CA GLN A 920 -30.80 24.61 34.14
C GLN A 920 -30.27 26.05 34.09
N GLY A 921 -29.27 26.33 33.26
CA GLY A 921 -28.74 27.69 33.05
C GLY A 921 -29.81 28.66 32.52
N ALA A 922 -30.63 28.23 31.56
CA ALA A 922 -31.75 29.03 31.04
C ALA A 922 -32.83 29.29 32.11
N SER A 923 -33.15 28.28 32.95
CA SER A 923 -34.14 28.43 34.03
C SER A 923 -33.71 29.42 35.12
N ALA A 924 -32.41 29.62 35.33
CA ALA A 924 -31.88 30.58 36.32
C ALA A 924 -31.98 32.04 35.87
N ALA A 925 -32.20 32.31 34.58
CA ALA A 925 -32.20 33.66 34.01
C ALA A 925 -33.56 34.39 34.08
N THR A 926 -34.64 33.70 34.43
CA THR A 926 -36.00 34.27 34.50
C THR A 926 -36.53 34.31 35.93
N GLY A 927 -35.98 35.21 36.74
CA GLY A 927 -36.42 35.44 38.11
C GLY A 927 -37.82 36.07 38.18
N ILE A 928 -38.82 35.26 38.53
CA ILE A 928 -40.14 35.69 39.03
C ILE A 928 -40.29 35.10 40.43
N PRO A 929 -40.49 35.92 41.49
CA PRO A 929 -40.71 35.40 42.83
C PRO A 929 -42.10 34.76 42.90
N LEU A 930 -42.17 33.53 43.40
CA LEU A 930 -43.39 32.96 43.95
C LEU A 930 -43.37 33.16 45.47
N GLU A 931 -44.52 33.54 46.03
CA GLU A 931 -44.68 33.74 47.45
C GLU A 931 -44.73 32.40 48.20
N SER A 932 -44.56 32.47 49.52
CA SER A 932 -44.67 31.33 50.43
C SER A 932 -46.07 30.73 50.43
N ASP A 933 -46.14 29.43 50.68
CA ASP A 933 -46.89 28.97 51.87
C ASP A 933 -46.16 27.78 52.50
N GLU A 934 -46.09 27.79 53.83
CA GLU A 934 -45.70 26.64 54.64
C GLU A 934 -46.97 25.84 54.96
N ASP A 935 -46.94 24.50 54.89
CA ASP A 935 -47.14 23.72 56.12
C ASP A 935 -46.72 22.24 55.97
N SER A 936 -46.56 21.64 57.14
CA SER A 936 -46.34 20.25 57.48
C SER A 936 -47.56 19.34 57.22
N ASN A 937 -47.32 18.04 57.02
CA ASN A 937 -47.50 17.04 58.09
C ASN A 937 -47.09 15.62 57.66
N GLU A 938 -46.63 14.85 58.63
CA GLU A 938 -46.50 13.39 58.55
C GLU A 938 -47.87 12.74 58.84
N ASN A 939 -48.14 11.54 58.31
CA ASN A 939 -48.51 10.35 59.12
C ASN A 939 -48.94 9.14 58.27
N ASP A 940 -48.70 7.98 58.87
CA ASP A 940 -49.09 6.63 58.49
C ASP A 940 -50.57 6.47 58.06
N ASN A 941 -50.87 5.46 57.22
CA ASN A 941 -51.31 4.14 57.73
C ASN A 941 -51.47 3.11 56.58
N ASP A 942 -51.12 1.86 56.87
CA ASP A 942 -51.60 0.69 56.13
C ASP A 942 -53.09 0.44 56.40
N ILE A 943 -53.79 -0.27 55.49
CA ILE A 943 -54.51 -1.53 55.80
C ILE A 943 -55.18 -2.11 54.53
N GLU A 944 -54.69 -3.31 54.20
CA GLU A 944 -55.32 -4.52 53.65
C GLU A 944 -56.70 -4.54 52.92
N ASN A 945 -56.80 -5.53 52.01
CA ASN A 945 -57.99 -6.35 51.69
C ASN A 945 -59.14 -5.71 50.84
N GLU A 946 -59.85 -6.44 49.95
CA GLU A 946 -59.81 -7.89 49.65
C GLU A 946 -60.35 -8.28 48.24
N ASN A 947 -59.89 -9.43 47.74
CA ASN A 947 -60.63 -10.47 46.99
C ASN A 947 -61.05 -10.38 45.49
N CYS A 948 -61.15 -11.60 44.91
CA CYS A 948 -61.73 -12.06 43.62
C CYS A 948 -61.12 -11.51 42.31
N MET A 949 -60.48 -12.35 41.47
CA MET A 949 -61.04 -13.45 40.65
C MET A 949 -62.07 -13.01 39.58
N HIS A 950 -61.68 -13.03 38.30
CA HIS A 950 -62.19 -14.02 37.35
C HIS A 950 -61.31 -14.15 36.09
N THR A 951 -61.45 -15.26 35.38
CA THR A 951 -60.65 -15.67 34.21
C THR A 951 -61.15 -15.09 32.89
N ASN A 952 -60.22 -14.75 32.00
CA ASN A 952 -59.98 -15.52 30.75
C ASN A 952 -58.62 -15.16 30.13
#